data_AF-A0A8C5EM01-F1
#
_entry.id   AF-A0A8C5EM01-F1
#
_cell.length_a   1.000
_cell.length_b   1.000
_cell.length_c   1.000
_cell.angle_alpha   90.00
_cell.angle_beta   90.00
_cell.angle_gamma   90.00
#
_symmetry.space_group_name_H-M   'P 1'
#
loop_
_entity.id
_entity.type
_entity.pdbx_description
1 polymer ?
#
loop_
_entity_poly.entity_id
_entity_poly.type
_entity_poly.pdbx_seq_one_letter_code
_entity_poly.pdbx_strand_id
1 'polypeptide(L)'
;MAPWMLFFKRKRLILLYIVLTLIIVFHSIRKHLEVRMTGVEGLRANSSWFTLEKKPFRILGGSIHYFRVPSAYWEDRLMKMKACGLNTLTTYVPWNLHEPQQGVFDFKNQLDLEAYLRLAGRLGLWVILRPGPYICAEWDLGGLPSWLLRDPNMRLRTTYSGFTDAVNSFFDQLITKVAPLQYSKGGPIIAVQVENEYGSYAKDEAYMPFIKEALLSRGITELLLTSDNKAGLKAGGVKGALETINFQDLDPEDFSYLNAIQPFKPQMVMEYWSGWFDVWGGRHHIYSPEVMMSVVAKLFEMGVSINFYMFHGGTNFGFMNGALAVDLPAPKPMITSYDYDAPLSEAGDYTTKYHLLRNFFSQYQIQPLPDLPALQKRRAYQPVIIEQRLSLWEALPFTDKPYKSERPVNMENLPVNNDNGQLYGYTLYETTISSGGVLNSKNNIRDRALVFVDKEYVGFINDEAQKLVIPNVTEERSLSLLVENCGRVNYGKTLNNQRKGIVGDIEFNELPLRGFIIHSLDMNPGFINRLEGSGSWISMRQQTSFPAFFKGRMYLNRNPKDTFIRLPIMVFEERETDVMMSVVAKLFEMGVSINFYMFHGGTNFGFMNGALAVDLPAPKPMITSYGKFNNGFQ
;
A
#
# COMPACT_ATOMS: atom_id res chain seq x y z
N MET A 1 27.46 36.54 60.36
CA MET A 1 26.73 35.59 59.50
C MET A 1 25.66 36.22 58.58
N ALA A 2 25.35 37.53 58.66
CA ALA A 2 24.28 38.15 57.87
C ALA A 2 24.59 38.59 56.40
N PRO A 3 25.83 38.96 56.00
CA PRO A 3 26.05 39.53 54.65
C PRO A 3 25.97 38.50 53.51
N TRP A 4 26.36 37.26 53.78
CA TRP A 4 26.44 36.20 52.76
C TRP A 4 25.07 35.67 52.34
N MET A 5 24.09 35.59 53.25
CA MET A 5 22.72 35.15 52.92
C MET A 5 21.98 36.14 52.01
N LEU A 6 22.22 37.45 52.17
CA LEU A 6 21.64 38.48 51.30
C LEU A 6 22.19 38.40 49.87
N PHE A 7 23.47 38.11 49.71
CA PHE A 7 24.12 37.95 48.40
C PHE A 7 23.57 36.74 47.62
N PHE A 8 23.36 35.61 48.29
CA PHE A 8 22.78 34.41 47.67
C PHE A 8 21.30 34.57 47.32
N LYS A 9 20.51 35.27 48.17
CA LYS A 9 19.10 35.58 47.85
C LYS A 9 18.99 36.49 46.63
N ARG A 10 19.86 37.49 46.50
CA ARG A 10 19.88 38.42 45.34
C ARG A 10 20.22 37.70 44.03
N LYS A 11 21.20 36.79 44.05
CA LYS A 11 21.54 35.96 42.87
C LYS A 11 20.42 35.02 42.45
N ARG A 12 19.71 34.39 43.40
CA ARG A 12 18.54 33.55 43.10
C ARG A 12 17.39 34.35 42.50
N LEU A 13 17.12 35.55 43.00
CA LEU A 13 16.10 36.44 42.44
C LEU A 13 16.43 36.88 41.01
N ILE A 14 17.69 37.23 40.73
CA ILE A 14 18.14 37.59 39.37
C ILE A 14 18.00 36.40 38.42
N LEU A 15 18.40 35.20 38.85
CA LEU A 15 18.26 33.99 38.03
C LEU A 15 16.78 33.67 37.76
N LEU A 16 15.91 33.84 38.75
CA LEU A 16 14.47 33.61 38.60
C LEU A 16 13.85 34.61 37.61
N TYR A 17 14.26 35.88 37.66
CA TYR A 17 13.85 36.89 36.69
C TYR A 17 14.31 36.53 35.28
N ILE A 18 15.57 36.13 35.09
CA ILE A 18 16.09 35.73 33.77
C ILE A 18 15.30 34.54 33.21
N VAL A 19 15.03 33.52 34.04
CA VAL A 19 14.23 32.35 33.62
C VAL A 19 12.80 32.75 33.28
N LEU A 20 12.16 33.61 34.07
CA LEU A 20 10.80 34.09 33.77
C LEU A 20 10.77 34.90 32.47
N THR A 21 11.76 35.77 32.25
CA THR A 21 11.88 36.56 31.02
C THR A 21 12.13 35.65 29.82
N LEU A 22 12.98 34.63 29.95
CA LEU A 22 13.20 33.62 28.89
C LEU A 22 11.95 32.81 28.59
N ILE A 23 11.15 32.43 29.60
CA ILE A 23 9.88 31.73 29.41
C ILE A 23 8.86 32.63 28.71
N ILE A 24 8.77 33.91 29.10
CA ILE A 24 7.86 34.89 28.49
C ILE A 24 8.29 35.19 27.05
N VAL A 25 9.59 35.37 26.80
CA VAL A 25 10.13 35.56 25.44
C VAL A 25 9.94 34.30 24.60
N PHE A 26 10.15 33.10 25.16
CA PHE A 26 9.89 31.85 24.46
C PHE A 26 8.40 31.67 24.16
N HIS A 27 7.51 32.01 25.09
CA HIS A 27 6.05 32.01 24.83
C HIS A 27 5.65 33.09 23.81
N SER A 28 6.26 34.27 23.85
CA SER A 28 5.99 35.36 22.91
C SER A 28 6.51 35.02 21.51
N ILE A 29 7.68 34.40 21.39
CA ILE A 29 8.25 33.88 20.14
C ILE A 29 7.40 32.72 19.63
N ARG A 30 6.94 31.80 20.51
CA ARG A 30 6.04 30.70 20.12
C ARG A 30 4.67 31.23 19.65
N LYS A 31 4.15 32.28 20.30
CA LYS A 31 2.91 32.97 19.92
C LYS A 31 3.08 33.87 18.68
N HIS A 32 4.32 34.29 18.36
CA HIS A 32 4.67 34.95 17.10
C HIS A 32 5.12 33.98 15.99
N LEU A 33 5.42 32.72 16.32
CA LEU A 33 5.52 31.62 15.34
C LEU A 33 4.13 31.05 15.02
N GLU A 34 3.20 31.12 15.97
CA GLU A 34 1.75 31.08 15.72
C GLU A 34 1.23 32.42 15.20
N VAL A 35 1.86 32.99 14.16
CA VAL A 35 1.16 34.00 13.36
C VAL A 35 -0.05 33.30 12.74
N ARG A 36 -1.22 33.54 13.35
CA ARG A 36 -2.50 33.45 12.67
C ARG A 36 -2.40 34.29 11.40
N MET A 37 -2.05 33.66 10.29
CA MET A 37 -2.17 34.24 8.95
C MET A 37 -3.64 34.22 8.52
N THR A 38 -4.49 34.89 9.30
CA THR A 38 -5.87 35.16 8.88
C THR A 38 -5.81 36.25 7.81
N GLY A 39 -5.79 35.84 6.54
CA GLY A 39 -5.84 36.76 5.39
C GLY A 39 -4.87 36.48 4.25
N VAL A 40 -4.03 35.43 4.33
CA VAL A 40 -3.08 35.11 3.28
C VAL A 40 -3.70 34.11 2.29
N GLU A 41 -3.57 34.40 1.01
CA GLU A 41 -4.14 33.60 -0.07
C GLU A 41 -3.37 32.28 -0.23
N GLY A 42 -4.08 31.14 -0.23
CA GLY A 42 -3.49 29.83 -0.47
C GLY A 42 -2.98 29.63 -1.89
N LEU A 43 -2.73 28.38 -2.28
CA LEU A 43 -2.22 28.10 -3.63
C LEU A 43 -3.23 28.51 -4.70
N ARG A 44 -2.77 29.21 -5.73
CA ARG A 44 -3.55 29.63 -6.89
C ARG A 44 -2.89 29.23 -8.19
N ALA A 45 -3.76 28.94 -9.16
CA ALA A 45 -3.43 28.61 -10.54
C ALA A 45 -4.20 29.54 -11.49
N ASN A 46 -4.18 30.85 -11.23
CA ASN A 46 -4.85 31.88 -12.03
C ASN A 46 -3.89 32.64 -12.97
N SER A 47 -2.63 32.19 -13.06
CA SER A 47 -1.61 32.70 -13.97
C SER A 47 -0.82 31.52 -14.56
N SER A 48 0.11 31.77 -15.49
CA SER A 48 1.01 30.74 -16.03
C SER A 48 1.96 30.13 -14.99
N TRP A 49 1.97 30.66 -13.77
CA TRP A 49 2.76 30.18 -12.64
C TRP A 49 1.86 29.92 -11.44
N PHE A 50 2.20 28.94 -10.61
CA PHE A 50 1.55 28.83 -9.32
C PHE A 50 1.94 30.04 -8.46
N THR A 51 0.99 30.50 -7.65
CA THR A 51 1.31 31.44 -6.57
C THR A 51 0.84 30.87 -5.25
N LEU A 52 1.64 31.06 -4.21
CA LEU A 52 1.30 30.77 -2.83
C LEU A 52 1.57 32.04 -2.04
N GLU A 53 0.59 32.53 -1.29
CA GLU A 53 0.68 33.83 -0.61
C GLU A 53 0.96 35.00 -1.57
N LYS A 54 0.41 34.92 -2.80
CA LYS A 54 0.64 35.85 -3.91
C LYS A 54 2.09 35.93 -4.42
N LYS A 55 2.98 35.03 -3.96
CA LYS A 55 4.35 34.93 -4.45
C LYS A 55 4.45 33.78 -5.45
N PRO A 56 5.26 33.91 -6.52
CA PRO A 56 5.56 32.80 -7.40
C PRO A 56 6.02 31.58 -6.59
N PHE A 57 5.39 30.45 -6.84
CA PHE A 57 5.65 29.21 -6.14
C PHE A 57 5.86 28.10 -7.17
N ARG A 58 6.84 27.25 -6.93
CA ARG A 58 7.07 26.06 -7.75
C ARG A 58 6.93 24.84 -6.86
N ILE A 59 6.03 23.94 -7.25
CA ILE A 59 5.84 22.70 -6.52
C ILE A 59 6.97 21.75 -6.93
N LEU A 60 7.80 21.40 -5.95
CA LEU A 60 8.76 20.30 -6.03
C LEU A 60 8.25 19.23 -5.08
N GLY A 61 7.39 18.38 -5.63
CA GLY A 61 6.64 17.36 -4.92
C GLY A 61 7.34 16.02 -4.88
N GLY A 62 7.07 15.22 -3.86
CA GLY A 62 7.36 13.78 -3.89
C GLY A 62 6.24 12.97 -3.26
N SER A 63 5.92 11.84 -3.87
CA SER A 63 4.94 10.90 -3.35
C SER A 63 5.57 9.98 -2.29
N ILE A 64 5.00 10.01 -1.08
CA ILE A 64 5.27 9.05 0.00
C ILE A 64 3.94 8.65 0.65
N HIS A 65 3.64 7.36 0.67
CA HIS A 65 2.38 6.85 1.20
C HIS A 65 2.54 6.35 2.63
N TYR A 66 1.83 6.97 3.57
CA TYR A 66 1.90 6.61 5.00
C TYR A 66 1.53 5.16 5.27
N PHE A 67 0.66 4.57 4.47
CA PHE A 67 0.24 3.17 4.59
C PHE A 67 1.27 2.16 4.08
N ARG A 68 2.31 2.61 3.35
CA ARG A 68 3.45 1.78 2.91
C ARG A 68 4.72 1.97 3.75
N VAL A 69 4.69 2.88 4.72
CA VAL A 69 5.84 3.23 5.57
C VAL A 69 5.42 3.10 7.04
N PRO A 70 6.09 2.26 7.86
CA PRO A 70 5.77 2.17 9.28
C PRO A 70 5.76 3.54 9.96
N SER A 71 4.81 3.81 10.84
CA SER A 71 4.59 5.18 11.38
C SER A 71 5.77 5.76 12.15
N ALA A 72 6.63 4.93 12.72
CA ALA A 72 7.89 5.39 13.35
C ALA A 72 8.90 5.96 12.35
N TYR A 73 8.73 5.68 11.07
CA TYR A 73 9.64 6.09 10.01
C TYR A 73 9.11 7.25 9.19
N TRP A 74 7.86 7.67 9.37
CA TRP A 74 7.31 8.83 8.66
C TRP A 74 8.19 10.07 8.78
N GLU A 75 8.64 10.41 10.00
CA GLU A 75 9.48 11.59 10.21
C GLU A 75 10.82 11.47 9.48
N ASP A 76 11.48 10.31 9.54
CA ASP A 76 12.73 10.06 8.81
C ASP A 76 12.55 10.22 7.30
N ARG A 77 11.50 9.61 6.72
CA ARG A 77 11.28 9.68 5.26
C ARG A 77 10.95 11.09 4.80
N LEU A 78 10.13 11.83 5.56
CA LEU A 78 9.79 13.23 5.25
C LEU A 78 10.97 14.18 5.44
N MET A 79 11.83 13.96 6.45
CA MET A 79 13.07 14.72 6.59
C MET A 79 14.01 14.49 5.42
N LYS A 80 14.11 13.25 4.92
CA LYS A 80 14.92 12.92 3.73
C LYS A 80 14.37 13.58 2.46
N MET A 81 13.04 13.64 2.29
CA MET A 81 12.38 14.40 1.22
C MET A 81 12.77 15.88 1.27
N LYS A 82 12.61 16.51 2.44
CA LYS A 82 12.97 17.91 2.63
C LYS A 82 14.45 18.16 2.37
N ALA A 83 15.32 17.29 2.88
CA ALA A 83 16.75 17.36 2.60
C ALA A 83 17.03 17.20 1.10
N CYS A 84 16.27 16.43 0.34
CA CYS A 84 16.48 16.37 -1.12
C CYS A 84 16.23 17.71 -1.84
N GLY A 85 15.53 18.66 -1.19
CA GLY A 85 15.17 19.95 -1.77
C GLY A 85 13.72 20.03 -2.24
N LEU A 86 12.93 18.98 -1.94
CA LEU A 86 11.49 18.97 -2.18
C LEU A 86 10.77 19.79 -1.11
N ASN A 87 9.67 20.44 -1.50
CA ASN A 87 8.91 21.35 -0.64
C ASN A 87 7.47 20.88 -0.39
N THR A 88 7.02 19.84 -1.08
CA THR A 88 5.62 19.38 -1.05
C THR A 88 5.56 17.86 -0.97
N LEU A 89 4.79 17.36 0.00
CA LEU A 89 4.43 15.95 0.11
C LEU A 89 3.15 15.71 -0.71
N THR A 90 3.15 14.63 -1.48
CA THR A 90 1.93 14.09 -2.10
C THR A 90 1.61 12.74 -1.47
N THR A 91 0.35 12.52 -1.09
CA THR A 91 -0.08 11.21 -0.58
C THR A 91 -1.51 10.88 -0.97
N TYR A 92 -1.74 9.61 -1.29
CA TYR A 92 -3.07 9.03 -1.42
C TYR A 92 -3.68 8.68 -0.05
N VAL A 93 -4.98 8.38 -0.05
CA VAL A 93 -5.73 7.82 1.08
C VAL A 93 -6.36 6.48 0.67
N PRO A 94 -5.97 5.34 1.27
CA PRO A 94 -6.49 4.02 0.91
C PRO A 94 -7.82 3.76 1.63
N TRP A 95 -8.94 3.97 0.93
CA TRP A 95 -10.29 3.78 1.51
C TRP A 95 -10.45 2.38 2.12
N ASN A 96 -9.97 1.32 1.47
CA ASN A 96 -10.04 -0.06 1.94
C ASN A 96 -9.40 -0.30 3.32
N LEU A 97 -8.36 0.46 3.69
CA LEU A 97 -7.78 0.39 5.03
C LEU A 97 -8.54 1.24 6.05
N HIS A 98 -9.10 2.36 5.61
CA HIS A 98 -9.86 3.25 6.48
C HIS A 98 -11.29 2.79 6.75
N GLU A 99 -11.88 1.98 5.88
CA GLU A 99 -13.20 1.37 6.05
C GLU A 99 -13.16 -0.13 5.65
N PRO A 100 -12.43 -0.97 6.40
CA PRO A 100 -12.28 -2.39 6.05
C PRO A 100 -13.62 -3.15 6.15
N GLN A 101 -14.54 -2.67 6.99
CA GLN A 101 -15.93 -3.13 7.03
C GLN A 101 -16.83 -1.91 6.82
N GLN A 102 -17.94 -2.09 6.11
CA GLN A 102 -18.88 -1.01 5.82
C GLN A 102 -19.34 -0.34 7.13
N GLY A 103 -19.16 0.96 7.23
CA GLY A 103 -19.49 1.78 8.40
C GLY A 103 -18.49 1.71 9.56
N VAL A 104 -17.42 0.91 9.46
CA VAL A 104 -16.40 0.77 10.52
C VAL A 104 -15.12 1.46 10.07
N PHE A 105 -14.85 2.63 10.65
CA PHE A 105 -13.75 3.47 10.25
C PHE A 105 -12.54 3.41 11.19
N ASP A 106 -11.33 3.33 10.64
CA ASP A 106 -10.07 3.41 11.40
C ASP A 106 -9.16 4.55 10.90
N PHE A 107 -8.73 5.39 11.82
CA PHE A 107 -7.81 6.52 11.60
C PHE A 107 -6.79 6.62 12.73
N LYS A 108 -6.41 5.49 13.34
CA LYS A 108 -5.50 5.44 14.48
C LYS A 108 -4.18 4.77 14.08
N ASN A 109 -3.15 4.95 14.91
CA ASN A 109 -1.87 4.26 14.79
C ASN A 109 -1.25 4.42 13.40
N GLN A 110 -1.09 3.32 12.65
CA GLN A 110 -0.55 3.32 11.29
C GLN A 110 -1.45 4.06 10.28
N LEU A 111 -2.73 4.24 10.59
CA LEU A 111 -3.71 4.93 9.76
C LEU A 111 -4.05 6.34 10.29
N ASP A 112 -3.25 6.88 11.20
CA ASP A 112 -3.42 8.26 11.69
C ASP A 112 -2.97 9.29 10.64
N LEU A 113 -3.85 9.52 9.67
CA LEU A 113 -3.65 10.48 8.59
C LEU A 113 -3.48 11.90 9.13
N GLU A 114 -4.22 12.28 10.18
CA GLU A 114 -4.10 13.61 10.76
C GLU A 114 -2.70 13.85 11.34
N ALA A 115 -2.16 12.87 12.07
CA ALA A 115 -0.80 12.94 12.61
C ALA A 115 0.25 12.99 11.49
N TYR A 116 0.08 12.20 10.42
CA TYR A 116 1.00 12.20 9.27
C TYR A 116 1.02 13.56 8.56
N LEU A 117 -0.16 14.14 8.30
CA LEU A 117 -0.28 15.44 7.65
C LEU A 117 0.24 16.58 8.54
N ARG A 118 -0.06 16.56 9.84
CA ARG A 118 0.50 17.53 10.80
C ARG A 118 2.02 17.41 10.91
N LEU A 119 2.57 16.20 10.84
CA LEU A 119 4.02 15.98 10.81
C LEU A 119 4.65 16.63 9.57
N ALA A 120 4.07 16.47 8.38
CA ALA A 120 4.54 17.15 7.17
C ALA A 120 4.58 18.68 7.37
N GLY A 121 3.50 19.25 7.90
CA GLY A 121 3.43 20.68 8.23
C GLY A 121 4.47 21.13 9.27
N ARG A 122 4.69 20.35 10.36
CA ARG A 122 5.74 20.63 11.37
C ARG A 122 7.14 20.62 10.77
N LEU A 123 7.37 19.76 9.78
CA LEU A 123 8.63 19.69 9.04
C LEU A 123 8.72 20.80 7.98
N GLY A 124 7.70 21.62 7.77
CA GLY A 124 7.70 22.70 6.79
C GLY A 124 7.53 22.21 5.35
N LEU A 125 6.86 21.07 5.16
CA LEU A 125 6.41 20.58 3.86
C LEU A 125 4.95 20.99 3.67
N TRP A 126 4.62 21.43 2.46
CA TRP A 126 3.23 21.54 2.02
C TRP A 126 2.66 20.17 1.67
N VAL A 127 1.35 20.06 1.51
CA VAL A 127 0.68 18.82 1.14
C VAL A 127 -0.25 19.01 -0.07
N ILE A 128 -0.13 18.10 -1.04
CA ILE A 128 -1.18 17.80 -2.02
C ILE A 128 -1.84 16.48 -1.59
N LEU A 129 -3.10 16.57 -1.14
CA LEU A 129 -3.84 15.40 -0.69
C LEU A 129 -4.59 14.79 -1.88
N ARG A 130 -4.47 13.47 -2.06
CA ARG A 130 -5.18 12.73 -3.10
C ARG A 130 -6.16 11.74 -2.45
N PRO A 131 -7.34 12.21 -2.03
CA PRO A 131 -8.26 11.45 -1.16
C PRO A 131 -8.99 10.29 -1.84
N GLY A 132 -8.87 10.14 -3.17
CA GLY A 132 -9.58 9.12 -3.92
C GLY A 132 -10.98 9.58 -4.37
N PRO A 133 -12.01 8.71 -4.31
CA PRO A 133 -12.10 7.47 -3.52
C PRO A 133 -11.32 6.29 -4.08
N TYR A 134 -11.05 6.29 -5.39
CA TYR A 134 -10.13 5.36 -6.06
C TYR A 134 -8.75 6.01 -6.22
N ILE A 135 -7.69 5.27 -5.92
CA ILE A 135 -6.31 5.77 -5.94
C ILE A 135 -5.38 5.02 -6.89
N CYS A 136 -5.82 3.90 -7.49
CA CYS A 136 -4.94 3.01 -8.27
C CYS A 136 -3.75 2.51 -7.44
N ALA A 137 -2.62 3.21 -7.54
CA ALA A 137 -1.44 3.12 -6.70
C ALA A 137 -0.85 1.72 -6.51
N GLU A 138 -1.02 0.79 -7.45
CA GLU A 138 -0.56 -0.60 -7.32
C GLU A 138 -1.06 -1.28 -6.03
N TRP A 139 -2.26 -0.91 -5.59
CA TRP A 139 -2.83 -1.29 -4.30
C TRP A 139 -4.13 -2.07 -4.49
N ASP A 140 -4.47 -3.01 -3.60
CA ASP A 140 -5.64 -3.89 -3.75
C ASP A 140 -6.91 -3.11 -4.12
N LEU A 141 -7.52 -3.50 -5.25
CA LEU A 141 -8.71 -2.89 -5.87
C LEU A 141 -8.61 -1.35 -6.06
N GLY A 142 -7.40 -0.83 -6.20
CA GLY A 142 -7.15 0.60 -6.34
C GLY A 142 -7.52 1.39 -5.09
N GLY A 143 -7.43 0.77 -3.91
CA GLY A 143 -7.81 1.36 -2.62
C GLY A 143 -9.29 1.33 -2.32
N LEU A 144 -10.14 0.76 -3.19
CA LEU A 144 -11.56 0.60 -2.92
C LEU A 144 -11.80 -0.63 -2.02
N PRO A 145 -12.70 -0.57 -1.02
CA PRO A 145 -12.98 -1.71 -0.17
C PRO A 145 -13.69 -2.84 -0.92
N SER A 146 -13.28 -4.09 -0.67
CA SER A 146 -13.83 -5.27 -1.36
C SER A 146 -15.30 -5.54 -1.04
N TRP A 147 -15.81 -5.07 0.11
CA TRP A 147 -17.22 -5.21 0.47
C TRP A 147 -18.16 -4.51 -0.53
N LEU A 148 -17.67 -3.53 -1.32
CA LEU A 148 -18.41 -2.97 -2.45
C LEU A 148 -18.81 -4.03 -3.49
N LEU A 149 -17.98 -5.06 -3.68
CA LEU A 149 -18.23 -6.11 -4.66
C LEU A 149 -19.30 -7.12 -4.20
N ARG A 150 -19.78 -7.04 -2.96
CA ARG A 150 -20.92 -7.86 -2.50
C ARG A 150 -22.18 -7.61 -3.29
N ASP A 151 -22.39 -6.36 -3.69
CA ASP A 151 -23.47 -6.00 -4.58
C ASP A 151 -23.19 -6.56 -5.99
N PRO A 152 -24.01 -7.51 -6.50
CA PRO A 152 -23.81 -8.10 -7.83
C PRO A 152 -23.92 -7.07 -8.95
N ASN A 153 -24.60 -5.94 -8.73
CA ASN A 153 -24.83 -4.89 -9.72
C ASN A 153 -23.83 -3.74 -9.59
N MET A 154 -22.83 -3.85 -8.72
CA MET A 154 -21.87 -2.78 -8.45
C MET A 154 -21.23 -2.24 -9.74
N ARG A 155 -21.19 -0.91 -9.83
CA ARG A 155 -20.52 -0.17 -10.91
C ARG A 155 -19.55 0.80 -10.26
N LEU A 156 -18.35 0.30 -9.94
CA LEU A 156 -17.29 1.09 -9.35
C LEU A 156 -16.94 2.28 -10.27
N ARG A 157 -16.66 3.42 -9.65
CA ARG A 157 -16.26 4.68 -10.33
C ARG A 157 -17.30 5.18 -11.33
N THR A 158 -18.59 5.09 -10.97
CA THR A 158 -19.70 5.70 -11.71
C THR A 158 -20.70 6.33 -10.73
N THR A 159 -21.74 6.98 -11.24
CA THR A 159 -22.86 7.54 -10.45
C THR A 159 -23.89 6.50 -10.02
N TYR A 160 -23.51 5.22 -9.98
CA TYR A 160 -24.39 4.18 -9.46
C TYR A 160 -24.63 4.41 -7.97
N SER A 161 -25.89 4.46 -7.54
CA SER A 161 -26.25 4.91 -6.19
C SER A 161 -25.53 4.12 -5.09
N GLY A 162 -25.43 2.79 -5.23
CA GLY A 162 -24.71 1.96 -4.27
C GLY A 162 -23.23 2.32 -4.12
N PHE A 163 -22.59 2.82 -5.19
CA PHE A 163 -21.21 3.31 -5.13
C PHE A 163 -21.15 4.74 -4.56
N THR A 164 -22.00 5.65 -5.05
CA THR A 164 -21.97 7.06 -4.60
C THR A 164 -22.37 7.22 -3.13
N ASP A 165 -23.29 6.40 -2.63
CA ASP A 165 -23.70 6.41 -1.22
C ASP A 165 -22.54 5.95 -0.31
N ALA A 166 -21.81 4.92 -0.74
CA ALA A 166 -20.60 4.46 -0.07
C ALA A 166 -19.49 5.53 -0.09
N VAL A 167 -19.26 6.19 -1.24
CA VAL A 167 -18.29 7.29 -1.34
C VAL A 167 -18.67 8.45 -0.42
N ASN A 168 -19.95 8.82 -0.36
CA ASN A 168 -20.45 9.86 0.54
C ASN A 168 -20.18 9.51 2.01
N SER A 169 -20.50 8.27 2.43
CA SER A 169 -20.22 7.78 3.79
C SER A 169 -18.73 7.88 4.13
N PHE A 170 -17.86 7.44 3.22
CA PHE A 170 -16.41 7.54 3.41
C PHE A 170 -15.93 8.99 3.50
N PHE A 171 -16.41 9.85 2.61
CA PHE A 171 -16.02 11.26 2.59
C PHE A 171 -16.56 12.05 3.79
N ASP A 172 -17.72 11.69 4.35
CA ASP A 172 -18.23 12.28 5.59
C ASP A 172 -17.24 12.09 6.75
N GLN A 173 -16.56 10.93 6.80
CA GLN A 173 -15.55 10.64 7.82
C GLN A 173 -14.19 11.23 7.46
N LEU A 174 -13.71 11.00 6.24
CA LEU A 174 -12.38 11.42 5.79
C LEU A 174 -12.26 12.95 5.77
N ILE A 175 -13.21 13.65 5.13
CA ILE A 175 -13.10 15.08 4.91
C ILE A 175 -13.22 15.85 6.23
N THR A 176 -14.05 15.39 7.16
CA THR A 176 -14.13 15.98 8.50
C THR A 176 -12.77 16.00 9.22
N LYS A 177 -11.91 15.01 8.98
CA LYS A 177 -10.57 14.89 9.58
C LYS A 177 -9.53 15.77 8.90
N VAL A 178 -9.57 15.87 7.57
CA VAL A 178 -8.54 16.60 6.80
C VAL A 178 -8.91 18.06 6.54
N ALA A 179 -10.20 18.41 6.55
CA ALA A 179 -10.65 19.77 6.29
C ALA A 179 -10.06 20.82 7.27
N PRO A 180 -9.83 20.53 8.57
CA PRO A 180 -9.11 21.43 9.48
C PRO A 180 -7.61 21.62 9.16
N LEU A 181 -7.03 20.76 8.31
CA LEU A 181 -5.61 20.79 7.93
C LEU A 181 -5.35 21.53 6.61
N GLN A 182 -6.37 22.15 6.04
CA GLN A 182 -6.27 23.04 4.89
C GLN A 182 -5.48 24.31 5.23
N TYR A 183 -4.74 24.82 4.26
CA TYR A 183 -3.95 26.05 4.38
C TYR A 183 -4.81 27.24 4.82
N SER A 184 -6.00 27.39 4.24
CA SER A 184 -7.02 28.38 4.63
C SER A 184 -7.44 28.29 6.10
N LYS A 185 -7.18 27.16 6.76
CA LYS A 185 -7.43 26.93 8.20
C LYS A 185 -6.13 26.80 9.02
N GLY A 186 -4.99 27.17 8.45
CA GLY A 186 -3.68 27.16 9.08
C GLY A 186 -2.93 25.82 9.04
N GLY A 187 -3.38 24.86 8.22
CA GLY A 187 -2.70 23.59 8.02
C GLY A 187 -1.82 23.54 6.75
N PRO A 188 -1.20 22.39 6.45
CA PRO A 188 -0.25 22.27 5.33
C PRO A 188 -0.88 21.90 3.98
N ILE A 189 -2.17 21.53 3.92
CA ILE A 189 -2.80 21.11 2.66
C ILE A 189 -3.04 22.34 1.79
N ILE A 190 -2.39 22.40 0.63
CA ILE A 190 -2.48 23.51 -0.33
C ILE A 190 -3.25 23.15 -1.61
N ALA A 191 -3.45 21.86 -1.89
CA ALA A 191 -4.28 21.38 -2.98
C ALA A 191 -4.88 20.01 -2.66
N VAL A 192 -6.01 19.69 -3.30
CA VAL A 192 -6.70 18.41 -3.18
C VAL A 192 -7.04 17.87 -4.57
N GLN A 193 -6.68 16.62 -4.83
CA GLN A 193 -7.02 15.99 -6.10
C GLN A 193 -8.46 15.45 -6.10
N VAL A 194 -9.15 15.61 -7.22
CA VAL A 194 -10.46 15.03 -7.51
C VAL A 194 -10.25 13.73 -8.28
N GLU A 195 -10.59 12.59 -7.67
CA GLU A 195 -10.44 11.26 -8.29
C GLU A 195 -8.97 10.93 -8.67
N ASN A 196 -8.74 9.94 -9.52
CA ASN A 196 -7.43 9.58 -10.01
C ASN A 196 -7.47 8.95 -11.42
N GLU A 197 -6.83 9.63 -12.38
CA GLU A 197 -6.68 9.16 -13.77
C GLU A 197 -8.00 8.66 -14.37
N TYR A 198 -9.07 9.43 -14.16
CA TYR A 198 -10.41 9.01 -14.57
C TYR A 198 -10.52 8.84 -16.08
N GLY A 199 -9.73 9.56 -16.87
CA GLY A 199 -9.71 9.44 -18.33
C GLY A 199 -9.36 8.05 -18.84
N SER A 200 -8.60 7.26 -18.07
CA SER A 200 -8.31 5.86 -18.38
C SER A 200 -9.53 4.94 -18.21
N TYR A 201 -10.55 5.38 -17.46
CA TYR A 201 -11.75 4.63 -17.13
C TYR A 201 -12.98 5.17 -17.87
N ALA A 202 -13.28 6.46 -17.65
CA ALA A 202 -14.23 7.32 -18.38
C ALA A 202 -15.53 6.63 -18.79
N LYS A 203 -16.17 5.92 -17.85
CA LYS A 203 -17.43 5.18 -18.11
C LYS A 203 -18.69 6.01 -17.85
N ASP A 204 -18.56 7.11 -17.14
CA ASP A 204 -19.67 7.94 -16.68
C ASP A 204 -19.23 9.41 -16.57
N GLU A 205 -19.80 10.28 -17.38
CA GLU A 205 -19.46 11.71 -17.45
C GLU A 205 -19.97 12.50 -16.23
N ALA A 206 -20.99 12.00 -15.52
CA ALA A 206 -21.56 12.67 -14.35
C ALA A 206 -20.78 12.38 -13.05
N TYR A 207 -19.89 11.39 -13.07
CA TYR A 207 -19.16 10.94 -11.89
C TYR A 207 -18.11 11.94 -11.40
N MET A 208 -17.30 12.52 -12.29
CA MET A 208 -16.29 13.51 -11.89
C MET A 208 -16.91 14.78 -11.26
N PRO A 209 -17.99 15.36 -11.82
CA PRO A 209 -18.77 16.39 -11.14
C PRO A 209 -19.26 15.98 -9.75
N PHE A 210 -19.75 14.75 -9.59
CA PHE A 210 -20.18 14.23 -8.29
C PHE A 210 -19.04 14.20 -7.26
N ILE A 211 -17.86 13.65 -7.61
CA ILE A 211 -16.71 13.59 -6.69
C ILE A 211 -16.25 14.99 -6.30
N LYS A 212 -16.18 15.91 -7.27
CA LYS A 212 -15.84 17.30 -7.01
C LYS A 212 -16.80 17.94 -6.00
N GLU A 213 -18.11 17.80 -6.22
CA GLU A 213 -19.12 18.37 -5.32
C GLU A 213 -19.09 17.71 -3.94
N ALA A 214 -18.84 16.39 -3.88
CA ALA A 214 -18.70 15.67 -2.62
C ALA A 214 -17.56 16.22 -1.76
N LEU A 215 -16.44 16.64 -2.36
CA LEU A 215 -15.33 17.29 -1.66
C LEU A 215 -15.69 18.73 -1.23
N LEU A 216 -16.25 19.53 -2.15
CA LEU A 216 -16.58 20.94 -1.89
C LEU A 216 -17.64 21.10 -0.80
N SER A 217 -18.75 20.36 -0.90
CA SER A 217 -19.86 20.40 0.07
C SER A 217 -19.43 20.00 1.49
N ARG A 218 -18.34 19.24 1.63
CA ARG A 218 -17.75 18.83 2.92
C ARG A 218 -16.64 19.76 3.41
N GLY A 219 -16.46 20.89 2.75
CA GLY A 219 -15.63 21.98 3.23
C GLY A 219 -14.18 21.95 2.73
N ILE A 220 -13.90 21.25 1.63
CA ILE A 220 -12.67 21.47 0.87
C ILE A 220 -12.77 22.80 0.10
N THR A 221 -11.80 23.68 0.31
CA THR A 221 -11.74 25.04 -0.27
C THR A 221 -10.42 25.34 -0.97
N GLU A 222 -9.42 24.47 -0.83
CA GLU A 222 -8.13 24.60 -1.50
C GLU A 222 -8.21 24.35 -3.01
N LEU A 223 -7.12 24.61 -3.73
CA LEU A 223 -7.04 24.34 -5.16
C LEU A 223 -7.40 22.87 -5.44
N LEU A 224 -8.42 22.66 -6.26
CA LEU A 224 -8.75 21.34 -6.79
C LEU A 224 -7.93 21.07 -8.06
N LEU A 225 -7.49 19.83 -8.23
CA LEU A 225 -6.82 19.37 -9.44
C LEU A 225 -7.26 17.97 -9.87
N THR A 226 -7.05 17.61 -11.13
CA THR A 226 -7.14 16.24 -11.67
C THR A 226 -5.79 15.87 -12.29
N SER A 227 -5.55 14.57 -12.49
CA SER A 227 -4.29 14.08 -13.08
C SER A 227 -4.59 12.93 -14.04
N ASP A 228 -4.07 13.00 -15.26
CA ASP A 228 -4.21 11.96 -16.27
C ASP A 228 -2.97 11.90 -17.17
N ASN A 229 -2.74 10.77 -17.83
CA ASN A 229 -1.77 10.70 -18.93
C ASN A 229 -2.29 11.39 -20.21
N LYS A 230 -1.44 11.52 -21.23
CA LYS A 230 -1.79 12.17 -22.54
C LYS A 230 -3.12 11.70 -23.11
N ALA A 231 -3.40 10.40 -23.06
CA ALA A 231 -4.64 9.83 -23.58
C ALA A 231 -5.85 10.15 -22.70
N GLY A 232 -5.68 10.11 -21.38
CA GLY A 232 -6.73 10.34 -20.38
C GLY A 232 -7.17 11.80 -20.26
N LEU A 233 -6.29 12.78 -20.54
CA LEU A 233 -6.62 14.21 -20.45
C LEU A 233 -7.88 14.61 -21.25
N LYS A 234 -8.24 13.85 -22.30
CA LYS A 234 -9.46 14.11 -23.10
C LYS A 234 -10.76 13.90 -22.33
N ALA A 235 -10.75 13.12 -21.26
CA ALA A 235 -11.96 12.66 -20.56
C ALA A 235 -11.84 12.64 -19.01
N GLY A 236 -10.64 12.89 -18.47
CA GLY A 236 -10.40 12.84 -17.02
C GLY A 236 -10.55 14.17 -16.27
N GLY A 237 -10.62 15.29 -17.00
CA GLY A 237 -10.81 16.62 -16.42
C GLY A 237 -12.20 16.86 -15.80
N VAL A 238 -12.28 17.83 -14.89
CA VAL A 238 -13.55 18.35 -14.36
C VAL A 238 -13.51 19.86 -14.26
N LYS A 239 -14.55 20.53 -14.77
CA LYS A 239 -14.63 21.99 -14.78
C LYS A 239 -14.36 22.58 -13.39
N GLY A 240 -13.40 23.50 -13.30
CA GLY A 240 -13.06 24.21 -12.07
C GLY A 240 -12.00 23.52 -11.20
N ALA A 241 -11.48 22.36 -11.63
CA ALA A 241 -10.21 21.83 -11.15
C ALA A 241 -9.09 22.17 -12.17
N LEU A 242 -7.86 22.29 -11.70
CA LEU A 242 -6.67 22.38 -12.56
C LEU A 242 -6.35 20.99 -13.13
N GLU A 243 -6.15 20.87 -14.44
CA GLU A 243 -5.73 19.60 -15.03
C GLU A 243 -4.20 19.47 -14.98
N THR A 244 -3.70 18.29 -14.64
CA THR A 244 -2.26 17.99 -14.56
C THR A 244 -1.96 16.71 -15.33
N ILE A 245 -0.70 16.51 -15.70
CA ILE A 245 -0.32 15.37 -16.54
C ILE A 245 0.56 14.36 -15.80
N ASN A 246 0.45 13.08 -16.18
CA ASN A 246 1.25 11.97 -15.68
C ASN A 246 2.05 11.33 -16.82
N PHE A 247 3.35 11.08 -16.61
CA PHE A 247 4.22 10.38 -17.55
C PHE A 247 5.55 9.93 -16.92
N GLN A 248 6.25 9.02 -17.61
CA GLN A 248 7.65 8.68 -17.34
C GLN A 248 8.59 9.39 -18.32
N ASP A 249 8.25 9.38 -19.60
CA ASP A 249 9.03 9.99 -20.65
C ASP A 249 8.41 11.32 -21.08
N LEU A 250 9.26 12.32 -21.26
CA LEU A 250 8.84 13.64 -21.70
C LEU A 250 8.61 13.65 -23.22
N ASP A 251 7.35 13.77 -23.63
CA ASP A 251 6.97 14.14 -24.99
C ASP A 251 6.62 15.65 -25.03
N PRO A 252 7.32 16.49 -25.82
CA PRO A 252 6.99 17.91 -25.95
C PRO A 252 5.52 18.20 -26.34
N GLU A 253 4.84 17.28 -27.01
CA GLU A 253 3.42 17.44 -27.37
C GLU A 253 2.48 17.41 -26.15
N ASP A 254 2.89 16.77 -25.05
CA ASP A 254 2.09 16.64 -23.84
C ASP A 254 1.67 17.99 -23.27
N PHE A 255 2.63 18.91 -23.19
CA PHE A 255 2.40 20.26 -22.69
C PHE A 255 1.68 21.15 -23.70
N SER A 256 1.80 20.85 -25.00
CA SER A 256 1.06 21.54 -26.05
C SER A 256 -0.44 21.29 -25.91
N TYR A 257 -0.84 20.04 -25.70
CA TYR A 257 -2.24 19.69 -25.46
C TYR A 257 -2.77 20.25 -24.14
N LEU A 258 -2.02 20.07 -23.04
CA LEU A 258 -2.41 20.60 -21.74
C LEU A 258 -2.62 22.13 -21.77
N ASN A 259 -1.75 22.87 -22.47
CA ASN A 259 -1.90 24.31 -22.64
C ASN A 259 -3.11 24.68 -23.54
N ALA A 260 -3.46 23.83 -24.51
CA ALA A 260 -4.61 24.07 -25.38
C ALA A 260 -5.95 23.96 -24.64
N ILE A 261 -6.09 22.99 -23.72
CA ILE A 261 -7.34 22.79 -22.96
C ILE A 261 -7.47 23.74 -21.76
N GLN A 262 -6.36 24.24 -21.22
CA GLN A 262 -6.35 25.17 -20.09
C GLN A 262 -5.30 26.29 -20.24
N PRO A 263 -5.50 27.24 -21.19
CA PRO A 263 -4.51 28.27 -21.47
C PRO A 263 -4.27 29.19 -20.27
N PHE A 264 -3.04 29.70 -20.15
CA PHE A 264 -2.60 30.60 -19.08
C PHE A 264 -2.69 30.02 -17.66
N LYS A 265 -2.66 28.69 -17.55
CA LYS A 265 -2.56 27.95 -16.29
C LYS A 265 -1.14 27.45 -16.06
N PRO A 266 -0.72 27.24 -14.79
CA PRO A 266 0.57 26.64 -14.53
C PRO A 266 0.56 25.17 -14.93
N GLN A 267 1.69 24.70 -15.43
CA GLN A 267 1.87 23.31 -15.82
C GLN A 267 2.46 22.52 -14.66
N MET A 268 1.94 21.32 -14.46
CA MET A 268 2.42 20.39 -13.44
C MET A 268 2.38 18.97 -13.95
N VAL A 269 3.48 18.25 -13.73
CA VAL A 269 3.52 16.78 -13.80
C VAL A 269 3.15 16.26 -12.42
N MET A 270 1.94 15.71 -12.26
CA MET A 270 1.45 15.22 -10.97
C MET A 270 2.00 13.84 -10.63
N GLU A 271 2.25 13.02 -11.64
CA GLU A 271 3.03 11.80 -11.49
C GLU A 271 4.12 11.76 -12.54
N TYR A 272 5.31 12.15 -12.12
CA TYR A 272 6.51 11.80 -12.85
C TYR A 272 6.98 10.43 -12.37
N TRP A 273 6.78 9.39 -13.19
CA TRP A 273 7.09 8.01 -12.82
C TRP A 273 8.62 7.79 -12.77
N SER A 274 9.24 8.04 -11.61
CA SER A 274 10.70 8.08 -11.43
C SER A 274 11.38 6.72 -11.46
N GLY A 275 10.59 5.65 -11.46
CA GLY A 275 10.98 4.27 -11.67
C GLY A 275 9.71 3.47 -12.00
N TRP A 276 9.58 2.22 -11.57
CA TRP A 276 8.38 1.42 -11.83
C TRP A 276 8.21 0.29 -10.81
N PHE A 277 6.98 -0.25 -10.72
CA PHE A 277 6.66 -1.38 -9.87
C PHE A 277 6.96 -2.71 -10.55
N ASP A 278 7.08 -3.77 -9.76
CA ASP A 278 7.30 -5.13 -10.26
C ASP A 278 6.06 -6.02 -10.08
N VAL A 279 6.00 -7.06 -10.90
CA VAL A 279 5.02 -8.14 -10.82
C VAL A 279 5.74 -9.47 -10.61
N TRP A 280 5.05 -10.43 -9.97
CA TRP A 280 5.59 -11.77 -9.76
C TRP A 280 5.95 -12.44 -11.09
N GLY A 281 7.11 -13.10 -11.13
CA GLY A 281 7.69 -13.70 -12.35
C GLY A 281 8.26 -12.70 -13.37
N GLY A 282 8.16 -11.40 -13.09
CA GLY A 282 8.76 -10.32 -13.88
C GLY A 282 10.24 -10.07 -13.54
N ARG A 283 10.90 -9.25 -14.37
CA ARG A 283 12.22 -8.70 -14.03
C ARG A 283 12.03 -7.46 -13.17
N HIS A 284 12.96 -7.24 -12.24
CA HIS A 284 13.02 -5.99 -11.48
C HIS A 284 13.26 -4.80 -12.41
N HIS A 285 12.40 -3.78 -12.34
CA HIS A 285 12.52 -2.58 -13.14
C HIS A 285 13.57 -1.63 -12.54
N ILE A 286 14.56 -1.28 -13.36
CA ILE A 286 15.59 -0.29 -13.02
C ILE A 286 15.66 0.73 -14.16
N TYR A 287 15.65 2.00 -13.81
CA TYR A 287 15.70 3.13 -14.72
C TYR A 287 16.97 3.94 -14.53
N SER A 288 17.54 4.39 -15.65
CA SER A 288 18.74 5.21 -15.66
C SER A 288 18.52 6.53 -14.89
N PRO A 289 19.36 6.80 -13.88
CA PRO A 289 19.35 8.10 -13.20
C PRO A 289 19.63 9.26 -14.14
N GLU A 290 20.43 9.06 -15.20
CA GLU A 290 20.78 10.08 -16.19
C GLU A 290 19.57 10.48 -17.04
N VAL A 291 18.78 9.50 -17.49
CA VAL A 291 17.52 9.76 -18.22
C VAL A 291 16.56 10.53 -17.34
N MET A 292 16.42 10.13 -16.07
CA MET A 292 15.58 10.84 -15.10
C MET A 292 16.01 12.30 -14.95
N MET A 293 17.31 12.55 -14.75
CA MET A 293 17.83 13.89 -14.59
C MET A 293 17.68 14.75 -15.85
N SER A 294 17.77 14.16 -17.05
CA SER A 294 17.52 14.86 -18.32
C SER A 294 16.08 15.37 -18.41
N VAL A 295 15.10 14.55 -18.02
CA VAL A 295 13.69 14.98 -17.96
C VAL A 295 13.50 16.05 -16.89
N VAL A 296 14.02 15.84 -15.68
CA VAL A 296 13.91 16.81 -14.57
C VAL A 296 14.49 18.16 -14.95
N ALA A 297 15.68 18.21 -15.57
CA ALA A 297 16.33 19.44 -15.99
C ALA A 297 15.48 20.20 -17.02
N LYS A 298 14.96 19.52 -18.04
CA LYS A 298 14.07 20.13 -19.05
C LYS A 298 12.79 20.68 -18.44
N LEU A 299 12.11 19.91 -17.60
CA LEU A 299 10.93 20.39 -16.86
C LEU A 299 11.29 21.59 -15.99
N PHE A 300 12.48 21.57 -15.39
CA PHE A 300 12.98 22.67 -14.59
C PHE A 300 13.13 23.96 -15.42
N GLU A 301 13.78 23.88 -16.58
CA GLU A 301 13.97 24.98 -17.54
C GLU A 301 12.64 25.54 -18.06
N MET A 302 11.66 24.66 -18.32
CA MET A 302 10.33 25.04 -18.79
C MET A 302 9.45 25.70 -17.72
N GLY A 303 9.90 25.76 -16.46
CA GLY A 303 9.10 26.31 -15.37
C GLY A 303 7.98 25.40 -14.84
N VAL A 304 7.94 24.14 -15.30
CA VAL A 304 6.92 23.14 -14.92
C VAL A 304 7.12 22.68 -13.48
N SER A 305 6.04 22.56 -12.72
CA SER A 305 6.06 21.91 -11.40
C SER A 305 6.08 20.40 -11.54
N ILE A 306 6.71 19.68 -10.61
CA ILE A 306 6.91 18.22 -10.74
C ILE A 306 6.63 17.54 -9.40
N ASN A 307 6.00 16.37 -9.45
CA ASN A 307 5.88 15.47 -8.32
C ASN A 307 6.46 14.08 -8.67
N PHE A 308 7.49 13.66 -7.94
CA PHE A 308 8.14 12.36 -8.13
C PHE A 308 7.24 11.23 -7.62
N TYR A 309 6.74 10.39 -8.52
CA TYR A 309 5.99 9.18 -8.20
C TYR A 309 6.86 7.95 -8.53
N MET A 310 7.41 7.22 -7.58
CA MET A 310 7.48 7.47 -6.15
C MET A 310 8.78 8.19 -5.78
N PHE A 311 8.71 9.13 -4.84
CA PHE A 311 9.93 9.61 -4.18
C PHE A 311 10.46 8.58 -3.17
N HIS A 312 9.53 7.92 -2.48
CA HIS A 312 9.78 6.74 -1.66
C HIS A 312 8.55 5.85 -1.74
N GLY A 313 8.69 4.65 -2.30
CA GLY A 313 7.54 3.77 -2.46
C GLY A 313 7.23 2.94 -1.20
N GLY A 314 8.22 2.32 -0.58
CA GLY A 314 8.05 1.54 0.66
C GLY A 314 7.62 0.09 0.39
N THR A 315 6.63 -0.41 1.13
CA THR A 315 6.23 -1.84 1.07
C THR A 315 4.71 -2.00 1.02
N ASN A 316 4.23 -2.93 0.19
CA ASN A 316 2.86 -3.44 0.22
C ASN A 316 2.70 -4.47 1.35
N PHE A 317 2.51 -4.02 2.59
CA PHE A 317 2.36 -4.93 3.72
C PHE A 317 1.06 -5.76 3.63
N GLY A 318 1.11 -6.99 4.14
CA GLY A 318 -0.05 -7.88 4.20
C GLY A 318 -0.49 -8.35 2.82
N PHE A 319 -1.80 -8.32 2.56
CA PHE A 319 -2.43 -8.72 1.30
C PHE A 319 -2.87 -7.52 0.47
N MET A 320 -2.12 -6.42 0.55
CA MET A 320 -2.55 -5.13 0.00
C MET A 320 -1.99 -4.83 -1.39
N ASN A 321 -1.23 -5.74 -1.98
CA ASN A 321 -0.74 -5.61 -3.34
C ASN A 321 -1.90 -5.59 -4.35
N GLY A 322 -1.77 -4.77 -5.39
CA GLY A 322 -2.66 -4.81 -6.54
C GLY A 322 -2.28 -5.91 -7.54
N ALA A 323 -2.96 -5.90 -8.69
CA ALA A 323 -2.62 -6.74 -9.83
C ALA A 323 -2.77 -5.98 -11.16
N LEU A 324 -1.87 -6.24 -12.09
CA LEU A 324 -1.88 -5.67 -13.44
C LEU A 324 -2.67 -6.58 -14.38
N ALA A 325 -3.68 -6.07 -15.08
CA ALA A 325 -4.43 -6.84 -16.08
C ALA A 325 -4.52 -6.18 -17.47
N VAL A 326 -4.07 -4.93 -17.60
CA VAL A 326 -4.13 -4.22 -18.88
C VAL A 326 -3.16 -4.86 -19.87
N ASP A 327 -3.64 -5.14 -21.08
CA ASP A 327 -2.90 -5.76 -22.18
C ASP A 327 -2.30 -7.15 -21.85
N LEU A 328 -2.89 -7.85 -20.89
CA LEU A 328 -2.48 -9.20 -20.47
C LEU A 328 -3.63 -10.21 -20.62
N PRO A 329 -3.32 -11.48 -20.96
CA PRO A 329 -4.32 -12.54 -21.03
C PRO A 329 -4.92 -12.89 -19.66
N ALA A 330 -4.18 -12.60 -18.57
CA ALA A 330 -4.53 -12.87 -17.18
C ALA A 330 -3.92 -11.81 -16.26
N PRO A 331 -4.58 -11.46 -15.12
CA PRO A 331 -4.00 -10.59 -14.12
C PRO A 331 -2.67 -11.11 -13.57
N LYS A 332 -1.68 -10.25 -13.46
CA LYS A 332 -0.40 -10.52 -12.81
C LYS A 332 -0.31 -9.80 -11.48
N PRO A 333 -0.14 -10.52 -10.35
CA PRO A 333 -0.06 -9.90 -9.04
C PRO A 333 1.23 -9.07 -8.91
N MET A 334 1.12 -7.90 -8.31
CA MET A 334 2.25 -7.03 -8.00
C MET A 334 2.99 -7.57 -6.78
N ILE A 335 4.30 -7.33 -6.71
CA ILE A 335 5.11 -7.86 -5.61
C ILE A 335 4.92 -7.07 -4.31
N THR A 336 5.39 -7.66 -3.20
CA THR A 336 5.34 -7.04 -1.87
C THR A 336 6.22 -5.80 -1.77
N SER A 337 7.43 -5.84 -2.32
CA SER A 337 8.29 -4.65 -2.36
C SER A 337 7.63 -3.58 -3.22
N TYR A 338 7.59 -2.36 -2.71
CA TYR A 338 7.25 -1.19 -3.49
C TYR A 338 8.44 -0.23 -3.52
N ASP A 339 9.65 -0.77 -3.64
CA ASP A 339 10.90 0.01 -3.81
C ASP A 339 10.78 1.01 -4.95
N TYR A 340 10.17 0.56 -6.05
CA TYR A 340 9.86 1.35 -7.24
C TYR A 340 11.10 1.85 -8.01
N ASP A 341 12.32 1.47 -7.63
CA ASP A 341 13.55 2.13 -8.05
C ASP A 341 13.47 3.66 -7.82
N ALA A 342 12.90 4.02 -6.67
CA ALA A 342 12.69 5.40 -6.26
C ALA A 342 13.99 6.08 -5.82
N PRO A 343 14.01 7.43 -5.69
CA PRO A 343 15.09 8.16 -5.03
C PRO A 343 15.43 7.61 -3.63
N LEU A 344 14.43 7.21 -2.86
CA LEU A 344 14.65 6.44 -1.63
C LEU A 344 14.22 5.00 -1.82
N SER A 345 15.12 4.05 -1.51
CA SER A 345 14.82 2.62 -1.57
C SER A 345 13.67 2.24 -0.63
N GLU A 346 13.20 0.99 -0.72
CA GLU A 346 12.17 0.43 0.17
C GLU A 346 12.50 0.63 1.67
N ALA A 347 13.77 0.49 2.07
CA ALA A 347 14.20 0.72 3.46
C ALA A 347 14.43 2.21 3.79
N GLY A 348 14.34 3.10 2.80
CA GLY A 348 14.59 4.53 2.94
C GLY A 348 16.06 4.91 2.83
N ASP A 349 16.90 4.09 2.17
CA ASP A 349 18.29 4.44 1.90
C ASP A 349 18.40 5.41 0.72
N TYR A 350 19.46 6.22 0.69
CA TYR A 350 19.72 7.14 -0.41
C TYR A 350 20.22 6.36 -1.64
N THR A 351 19.63 6.60 -2.80
CA THR A 351 20.10 6.03 -4.08
C THR A 351 20.89 7.06 -4.89
N THR A 352 21.46 6.62 -6.01
CA THR A 352 22.09 7.52 -6.99
C THR A 352 21.12 8.61 -7.45
N LYS A 353 19.84 8.26 -7.70
CA LYS A 353 18.81 9.22 -8.10
C LYS A 353 18.61 10.32 -7.05
N TYR A 354 18.61 9.95 -5.76
CA TYR A 354 18.51 10.93 -4.68
C TYR A 354 19.68 11.93 -4.67
N HIS A 355 20.91 11.42 -4.77
CA HIS A 355 22.09 12.29 -4.74
C HIS A 355 22.14 13.24 -5.93
N LEU A 356 21.75 12.78 -7.12
CA LEU A 356 21.66 13.62 -8.32
C LEU A 356 20.58 14.70 -8.19
N LEU A 357 19.38 14.34 -7.71
CA LEU A 357 18.30 15.29 -7.47
C LEU A 357 18.70 16.35 -6.44
N ARG A 358 19.25 15.92 -5.29
CA ARG A 358 19.71 16.86 -4.26
C ARG A 358 20.77 17.80 -4.78
N ASN A 359 21.77 17.28 -5.52
CA ASN A 359 22.81 18.11 -6.12
C ASN A 359 22.21 19.14 -7.09
N PHE A 360 21.31 18.71 -7.97
CA PHE A 360 20.62 19.60 -8.90
C PHE A 360 19.83 20.70 -8.17
N PHE A 361 18.96 20.33 -7.23
CA PHE A 361 18.14 21.31 -6.50
C PHE A 361 18.97 22.26 -5.63
N SER A 362 20.12 21.82 -5.09
CA SER A 362 20.99 22.68 -4.30
C SER A 362 21.50 23.91 -5.05
N GLN A 363 21.60 23.84 -6.38
CA GLN A 363 22.06 24.93 -7.24
C GLN A 363 21.03 26.07 -7.38
N TYR A 364 19.76 25.79 -7.08
CA TYR A 364 18.64 26.73 -7.23
C TYR A 364 18.10 27.26 -5.91
N GLN A 365 18.70 26.87 -4.78
CA GLN A 365 18.28 27.31 -3.45
C GLN A 365 19.15 28.47 -2.97
N ILE A 366 18.50 29.49 -2.41
CA ILE A 366 19.21 30.64 -1.81
C ILE A 366 19.91 30.21 -0.50
N GLN A 367 19.28 29.30 0.24
CA GLN A 367 19.85 28.73 1.46
C GLN A 367 20.36 27.32 1.19
N PRO A 368 21.45 26.88 1.86
CA PRO A 368 21.89 25.50 1.79
C PRO A 368 20.76 24.53 2.15
N LEU A 369 20.66 23.44 1.40
CA LEU A 369 19.72 22.37 1.74
C LEU A 369 20.08 21.78 3.12
N PRO A 370 19.08 21.35 3.92
CA PRO A 370 19.33 20.73 5.21
C PRO A 370 20.31 19.56 5.11
N ASP A 371 21.02 19.25 6.20
CA ASP A 371 21.88 18.07 6.26
C ASP A 371 21.09 16.78 6.04
N LEU A 372 21.77 15.76 5.51
CA LEU A 372 21.17 14.45 5.32
C LEU A 372 20.88 13.79 6.67
N PRO A 373 19.63 13.37 6.94
CA PRO A 373 19.36 12.48 8.07
C PRO A 373 20.25 11.23 8.05
N ALA A 374 20.67 10.78 9.23
CA ALA A 374 21.50 9.58 9.34
C ALA A 374 20.75 8.34 8.82
N LEU A 375 21.46 7.46 8.12
CA LEU A 375 20.89 6.19 7.68
C LEU A 375 20.58 5.28 8.88
N GLN A 376 19.48 4.55 8.77
CA GLN A 376 19.13 3.54 9.75
C GLN A 376 20.11 2.39 9.65
N LYS A 377 20.66 1.98 10.80
CA LYS A 377 21.57 0.84 10.84
C LYS A 377 20.76 -0.44 10.64
N ARG A 378 21.24 -1.30 9.75
CA ARG A 378 20.70 -2.64 9.53
C ARG A 378 21.50 -3.68 10.31
N ARG A 379 20.89 -4.84 10.56
CA ARG A 379 21.54 -5.97 11.21
C ARG A 379 21.14 -7.29 10.57
N ALA A 380 22.13 -8.12 10.26
CA ALA A 380 21.90 -9.54 10.06
C ALA A 380 21.77 -10.22 11.42
N TYR A 381 20.60 -10.80 11.69
CA TYR A 381 20.35 -11.62 12.87
C TYR A 381 20.67 -13.08 12.59
N GLN A 382 20.74 -13.89 13.65
CA GLN A 382 20.92 -15.33 13.51
C GLN A 382 19.72 -15.96 12.78
N PRO A 383 19.93 -17.05 12.02
CA PRO A 383 18.84 -17.79 11.40
C PRO A 383 17.77 -18.19 12.42
N VAL A 384 16.50 -18.00 12.06
CA VAL A 384 15.37 -18.45 12.87
C VAL A 384 15.19 -19.94 12.63
N ILE A 385 15.25 -20.73 13.71
CA ILE A 385 14.95 -22.16 13.66
C ILE A 385 13.43 -22.31 13.75
N ILE A 386 12.84 -23.03 12.80
CA ILE A 386 11.44 -23.43 12.85
C ILE A 386 11.32 -24.60 13.85
N GLU A 387 10.58 -24.38 14.93
CA GLU A 387 10.48 -25.32 16.05
C GLU A 387 9.19 -26.15 15.96
N GLN A 388 8.10 -25.49 15.56
CA GLN A 388 6.77 -26.07 15.54
C GLN A 388 6.06 -25.79 14.22
N ARG A 389 5.00 -26.55 13.98
CA ARG A 389 4.10 -26.40 12.85
C ARG A 389 2.67 -26.75 13.23
N LEU A 390 1.74 -26.34 12.39
CA LEU A 390 0.33 -26.65 12.46
C LEU A 390 -0.16 -26.82 11.02
N SER A 391 -0.64 -28.00 10.63
CA SER A 391 -1.16 -28.16 9.26
C SER A 391 -2.43 -27.33 9.07
N LEU A 392 -2.75 -27.00 7.82
CA LEU A 392 -4.00 -26.31 7.48
C LEU A 392 -5.21 -27.10 8.00
N TRP A 393 -5.18 -28.42 7.86
CA TRP A 393 -6.28 -29.31 8.27
C TRP A 393 -6.51 -29.28 9.78
N GLU A 394 -5.44 -29.20 10.57
CA GLU A 394 -5.50 -29.03 12.02
C GLU A 394 -5.86 -27.59 12.43
N ALA A 395 -5.70 -26.62 11.53
CA ALA A 395 -6.07 -25.22 11.75
C ALA A 395 -7.57 -24.96 11.52
N LEU A 396 -8.27 -25.78 10.72
CA LEU A 396 -9.69 -25.59 10.37
C LEU A 396 -10.63 -25.47 11.59
N PRO A 397 -10.46 -26.21 12.70
CA PRO A 397 -11.30 -26.03 13.89
C PRO A 397 -11.21 -24.62 14.53
N PHE A 398 -10.19 -23.83 14.18
CA PHE A 398 -9.97 -22.48 14.69
C PHE A 398 -10.43 -21.38 13.71
N THR A 399 -10.96 -21.76 12.54
CA THR A 399 -11.68 -20.82 11.67
C THR A 399 -13.03 -20.46 12.28
N ASP A 400 -13.65 -19.41 11.76
CA ASP A 400 -15.07 -19.20 12.01
C ASP A 400 -15.88 -20.39 11.44
N LYS A 401 -17.15 -20.51 11.84
CA LYS A 401 -18.01 -21.62 11.42
C LYS A 401 -18.04 -21.71 9.89
N PRO A 402 -17.76 -22.89 9.29
CA PRO A 402 -17.78 -23.03 7.85
C PRO A 402 -19.17 -22.79 7.28
N TYR A 403 -19.20 -22.20 6.09
CA TYR A 403 -20.43 -21.94 5.36
C TYR A 403 -20.75 -23.11 4.44
N LYS A 404 -21.98 -23.62 4.50
CA LYS A 404 -22.45 -24.72 3.63
C LYS A 404 -23.30 -24.16 2.51
N SER A 405 -23.05 -24.59 1.28
CA SER A 405 -23.76 -24.07 0.11
C SER A 405 -23.82 -25.10 -1.01
N GLU A 406 -24.95 -25.19 -1.70
CA GLU A 406 -25.08 -26.05 -2.89
C GLU A 406 -24.20 -25.59 -4.05
N ARG A 407 -23.89 -24.29 -4.13
CA ARG A 407 -23.04 -23.70 -5.16
C ARG A 407 -21.80 -23.07 -4.54
N PRO A 408 -20.69 -22.93 -5.30
CA PRO A 408 -19.58 -22.11 -4.85
C PRO A 408 -20.04 -20.68 -4.54
N VAL A 409 -19.44 -20.06 -3.52
CA VAL A 409 -19.66 -18.66 -3.17
C VAL A 409 -18.31 -17.96 -3.12
N ASN A 410 -18.18 -16.84 -3.83
CA ASN A 410 -16.97 -16.02 -3.83
C ASN A 410 -16.69 -15.44 -2.45
N MET A 411 -15.44 -15.06 -2.18
CA MET A 411 -15.00 -14.66 -0.85
C MET A 411 -15.72 -13.41 -0.32
N GLU A 412 -16.05 -12.46 -1.20
CA GLU A 412 -16.74 -11.22 -0.83
C GLU A 412 -18.18 -11.50 -0.35
N ASN A 413 -18.85 -12.49 -0.93
CA ASN A 413 -20.23 -12.86 -0.60
C ASN A 413 -20.35 -13.88 0.54
N LEU A 414 -19.24 -14.30 1.17
CA LEU A 414 -19.31 -15.16 2.35
C LEU A 414 -19.95 -14.42 3.55
N PRO A 415 -20.75 -15.10 4.40
CA PRO A 415 -21.35 -14.50 5.58
C PRO A 415 -20.37 -14.49 6.76
N VAL A 416 -19.21 -13.86 6.56
CA VAL A 416 -18.14 -13.69 7.56
C VAL A 416 -17.86 -12.21 7.80
N ASN A 417 -17.08 -11.89 8.83
CA ASN A 417 -16.72 -10.51 9.19
C ASN A 417 -17.95 -9.58 9.34
N ASN A 418 -18.94 -10.01 10.13
CA ASN A 418 -20.21 -9.30 10.30
C ASN A 418 -20.93 -9.03 8.97
N ASP A 419 -20.96 -10.02 8.09
CA ASP A 419 -21.57 -9.94 6.75
C ASP A 419 -20.91 -8.93 5.80
N ASN A 420 -19.62 -8.64 6.00
CA ASN A 420 -18.79 -7.84 5.07
C ASN A 420 -17.99 -8.70 4.09
N GLY A 421 -18.10 -10.02 4.19
CA GLY A 421 -17.31 -10.94 3.37
C GLY A 421 -15.89 -11.12 3.87
N GLN A 422 -15.17 -12.00 3.20
CA GLN A 422 -13.75 -12.15 3.38
C GLN A 422 -13.01 -11.17 2.48
N LEU A 423 -12.14 -10.36 3.07
CA LEU A 423 -11.42 -9.30 2.35
C LEU A 423 -10.22 -9.84 1.56
N TYR A 424 -9.40 -10.67 2.20
CA TYR A 424 -8.12 -11.14 1.69
C TYR A 424 -7.78 -12.53 2.26
N GLY A 425 -6.61 -13.07 1.91
CA GLY A 425 -6.14 -14.37 2.36
C GLY A 425 -6.60 -15.50 1.44
N TYR A 426 -6.98 -16.62 2.05
CA TYR A 426 -7.30 -17.87 1.35
C TYR A 426 -8.72 -18.33 1.65
N THR A 427 -9.31 -19.10 0.75
CA THR A 427 -10.63 -19.69 0.96
C THR A 427 -10.57 -21.16 0.57
N LEU A 428 -10.90 -22.04 1.50
CA LEU A 428 -10.93 -23.48 1.27
C LEU A 428 -12.36 -23.91 0.91
N TYR A 429 -12.52 -24.50 -0.26
CA TYR A 429 -13.79 -25.07 -0.74
C TYR A 429 -13.67 -26.59 -0.72
N GLU A 430 -14.54 -27.27 0.04
CA GLU A 430 -14.53 -28.72 0.17
C GLU A 430 -15.84 -29.31 -0.34
N THR A 431 -15.76 -30.39 -1.10
CA THR A 431 -16.89 -31.19 -1.58
C THR A 431 -16.48 -32.66 -1.65
N THR A 432 -17.34 -33.55 -2.13
CA THR A 432 -17.04 -34.97 -2.30
C THR A 432 -17.07 -35.39 -3.78
N ILE A 433 -16.25 -36.38 -4.12
CA ILE A 433 -16.24 -37.04 -5.42
C ILE A 433 -16.25 -38.55 -5.23
N SER A 434 -16.86 -39.28 -6.16
CA SER A 434 -16.99 -40.75 -6.10
C SER A 434 -16.27 -41.49 -7.22
N SER A 435 -15.58 -40.77 -8.11
CA SER A 435 -14.80 -41.33 -9.22
C SER A 435 -13.65 -40.41 -9.62
N GLY A 436 -12.65 -40.95 -10.33
CA GLY A 436 -11.62 -40.13 -10.98
C GLY A 436 -12.20 -39.37 -12.17
N GLY A 437 -11.45 -38.38 -12.67
CA GLY A 437 -11.99 -37.53 -13.71
C GLY A 437 -11.22 -36.27 -14.02
N VAL A 438 -11.87 -35.38 -14.77
CA VAL A 438 -11.33 -34.06 -15.09
C VAL A 438 -12.08 -32.99 -14.30
N LEU A 439 -11.36 -32.31 -13.43
CA LEU A 439 -11.78 -31.07 -12.80
C LEU A 439 -11.54 -29.92 -13.79
N ASN A 440 -12.57 -29.12 -14.05
CA ASN A 440 -12.52 -27.99 -14.95
C ASN A 440 -13.11 -26.75 -14.27
N SER A 441 -12.30 -25.72 -14.07
CA SER A 441 -12.73 -24.52 -13.39
C SER A 441 -13.58 -23.58 -14.25
N LYS A 442 -13.63 -23.78 -15.58
CA LYS A 442 -14.36 -22.88 -16.51
C LYS A 442 -13.99 -21.41 -16.34
N ASN A 443 -12.74 -21.11 -15.95
CA ASN A 443 -12.28 -19.74 -15.69
C ASN A 443 -13.02 -19.03 -14.53
N ASN A 444 -13.56 -19.82 -13.59
CA ASN A 444 -14.28 -19.34 -12.41
C ASN A 444 -13.45 -19.37 -11.12
N ILE A 445 -12.15 -19.71 -11.18
CA ILE A 445 -11.23 -19.63 -10.04
C ILE A 445 -10.47 -18.30 -10.12
N ARG A 446 -10.45 -17.56 -9.00
CA ARG A 446 -9.81 -16.25 -8.87
C ARG A 446 -8.97 -16.21 -7.57
N ASP A 447 -7.65 -16.31 -7.62
CA ASP A 447 -6.78 -16.35 -8.81
C ASP A 447 -6.10 -17.70 -9.02
N ARG A 448 -5.76 -18.39 -7.94
CA ARG A 448 -5.07 -19.68 -7.98
C ARG A 448 -5.62 -20.63 -6.94
N ALA A 449 -5.79 -21.90 -7.29
CA ALA A 449 -6.26 -22.94 -6.39
C ALA A 449 -5.24 -24.08 -6.31
N LEU A 450 -4.88 -24.49 -5.09
CA LEU A 450 -4.27 -25.79 -4.84
C LEU A 450 -5.37 -26.84 -4.63
N VAL A 451 -5.25 -27.99 -5.27
CA VAL A 451 -6.28 -29.04 -5.27
C VAL A 451 -5.77 -30.25 -4.49
N PHE A 452 -6.63 -30.80 -3.64
CA PHE A 452 -6.35 -31.92 -2.76
C PHE A 452 -7.44 -32.99 -2.85
N VAL A 453 -7.05 -34.26 -2.78
CA VAL A 453 -7.95 -35.40 -2.59
C VAL A 453 -7.57 -36.08 -1.29
N ASP A 454 -8.51 -36.20 -0.36
CA ASP A 454 -8.26 -36.67 1.02
C ASP A 454 -7.04 -36.02 1.68
N LYS A 455 -6.92 -34.69 1.50
CA LYS A 455 -5.82 -33.85 2.03
C LYS A 455 -4.46 -34.06 1.36
N GLU A 456 -4.36 -34.96 0.39
CA GLU A 456 -3.16 -35.17 -0.43
C GLU A 456 -3.19 -34.25 -1.65
N TYR A 457 -2.08 -33.55 -1.90
CA TYR A 457 -1.97 -32.61 -3.01
C TYR A 457 -1.95 -33.34 -4.36
N VAL A 458 -2.82 -32.94 -5.29
CA VAL A 458 -2.93 -33.55 -6.62
C VAL A 458 -2.56 -32.61 -7.77
N GLY A 459 -2.55 -31.29 -7.54
CA GLY A 459 -2.20 -30.31 -8.55
C GLY A 459 -2.78 -28.93 -8.24
N PHE A 460 -2.72 -28.03 -9.22
CA PHE A 460 -3.23 -26.67 -9.09
C PHE A 460 -4.08 -26.28 -10.29
N ILE A 461 -4.90 -25.24 -10.11
CA ILE A 461 -5.64 -24.56 -11.17
C ILE A 461 -5.36 -23.06 -11.06
N ASN A 462 -5.10 -22.41 -12.19
CA ASN A 462 -4.95 -20.96 -12.31
C ASN A 462 -5.44 -20.50 -13.70
N ASP A 463 -5.21 -19.24 -14.04
CA ASP A 463 -5.63 -18.66 -15.32
C ASP A 463 -5.06 -19.43 -16.54
N GLU A 464 -3.87 -20.02 -16.44
CA GLU A 464 -3.20 -20.76 -17.53
C GLU A 464 -3.56 -22.26 -17.55
N ALA A 465 -3.80 -22.86 -16.38
CA ALA A 465 -4.06 -24.28 -16.18
C ALA A 465 -5.49 -24.51 -15.64
N GLN A 466 -6.49 -24.38 -16.53
CA GLN A 466 -7.91 -24.40 -16.17
C GLN A 466 -8.49 -25.78 -15.85
N LYS A 467 -7.77 -26.85 -16.24
CA LYS A 467 -8.20 -28.26 -16.08
C LYS A 467 -7.14 -29.05 -15.34
N LEU A 468 -7.60 -29.96 -14.48
CA LEU A 468 -6.74 -30.88 -13.73
C LEU A 468 -7.32 -32.30 -13.80
N VAL A 469 -6.48 -33.28 -14.10
CA VAL A 469 -6.86 -34.70 -14.05
C VAL A 469 -6.73 -35.19 -12.61
N ILE A 470 -7.82 -35.67 -12.05
CA ILE A 470 -7.88 -36.25 -10.71
C ILE A 470 -7.75 -37.78 -10.83
N PRO A 471 -6.83 -38.42 -10.08
CA PRO A 471 -6.65 -39.87 -10.11
C PRO A 471 -7.94 -40.64 -9.82
N ASN A 472 -8.01 -41.89 -10.30
CA ASN A 472 -9.14 -42.77 -10.01
C ASN A 472 -9.30 -42.99 -8.50
N VAL A 473 -10.51 -42.72 -8.02
CA VAL A 473 -10.96 -43.06 -6.67
C VAL A 473 -12.07 -44.11 -6.76
N THR A 474 -12.07 -45.08 -5.84
CA THR A 474 -13.00 -46.21 -5.81
C THR A 474 -14.11 -46.07 -4.77
N GLU A 475 -14.04 -45.02 -3.95
CA GLU A 475 -14.95 -44.72 -2.84
C GLU A 475 -15.19 -43.20 -2.81
N GLU A 476 -16.19 -42.75 -2.06
CA GLU A 476 -16.42 -41.32 -1.84
C GLU A 476 -15.24 -40.71 -1.08
N ARG A 477 -14.56 -39.74 -1.70
CA ARG A 477 -13.40 -39.02 -1.17
C ARG A 477 -13.67 -37.52 -1.08
N SER A 478 -12.98 -36.83 -0.18
CA SER A 478 -13.04 -35.36 -0.13
C SER A 478 -12.20 -34.74 -1.23
N LEU A 479 -12.76 -33.78 -1.94
CA LEU A 479 -12.06 -32.89 -2.87
C LEU A 479 -12.02 -31.50 -2.25
N SER A 480 -10.81 -30.98 -2.01
CA SER A 480 -10.61 -29.66 -1.40
C SER A 480 -9.83 -28.75 -2.35
N LEU A 481 -10.30 -27.52 -2.52
CA LEU A 481 -9.67 -26.46 -3.32
C LEU A 481 -9.30 -25.31 -2.39
N LEU A 482 -8.02 -25.12 -2.12
CA LEU A 482 -7.52 -23.95 -1.39
C LEU A 482 -7.25 -22.82 -2.39
N VAL A 483 -8.14 -21.85 -2.44
CA VAL A 483 -8.08 -20.72 -3.38
C VAL A 483 -7.41 -19.52 -2.72
N GLU A 484 -6.41 -18.96 -3.39
CA GLU A 484 -5.70 -17.75 -2.98
C GLU A 484 -6.25 -16.52 -3.72
N ASN A 485 -6.50 -15.45 -2.97
CA ASN A 485 -6.59 -14.10 -3.54
C ASN A 485 -5.16 -13.53 -3.67
N CYS A 486 -4.66 -13.42 -4.90
CA CYS A 486 -3.32 -12.93 -5.19
C CYS A 486 -3.23 -11.39 -5.30
N GLY A 487 -4.33 -10.68 -5.03
CA GLY A 487 -4.45 -9.24 -5.19
C GLY A 487 -5.48 -8.87 -6.27
N ARG A 488 -6.39 -7.96 -5.96
CA ARG A 488 -7.39 -7.46 -6.92
C ARG A 488 -6.74 -6.51 -7.90
N VAL A 489 -7.16 -6.60 -9.16
CA VAL A 489 -6.75 -5.65 -10.19
C VAL A 489 -7.07 -4.24 -9.75
N ASN A 490 -6.09 -3.36 -9.89
CA ASN A 490 -6.14 -2.00 -9.37
C ASN A 490 -6.23 -0.93 -10.46
N TYR A 491 -6.14 -1.31 -11.74
CA TYR A 491 -6.18 -0.39 -12.88
C TYR A 491 -6.96 -0.96 -14.07
N GLY A 492 -7.63 -0.08 -14.82
CA GLY A 492 -8.38 -0.43 -16.03
C GLY A 492 -9.86 -0.74 -15.79
N LYS A 493 -10.50 -1.36 -16.79
CA LYS A 493 -11.98 -1.46 -16.86
C LYS A 493 -12.57 -2.68 -16.16
N THR A 494 -11.73 -3.58 -15.64
CA THR A 494 -12.11 -4.89 -15.06
C THR A 494 -12.28 -4.88 -13.54
N LEU A 495 -12.26 -3.71 -12.89
CA LEU A 495 -12.41 -3.55 -11.43
C LEU A 495 -13.67 -4.26 -10.88
N ASN A 496 -14.82 -4.17 -11.56
CA ASN A 496 -16.07 -4.82 -11.11
C ASN A 496 -16.02 -6.36 -11.18
N ASN A 497 -15.03 -6.93 -11.88
CA ASN A 497 -14.89 -8.37 -12.06
C ASN A 497 -13.94 -8.99 -11.02
N GLN A 498 -13.47 -8.20 -10.05
CA GLN A 498 -12.44 -8.59 -9.08
C GLN A 498 -13.00 -9.28 -7.83
N ARG A 499 -14.11 -10.02 -7.97
CA ARG A 499 -14.52 -10.97 -6.93
C ARG A 499 -13.52 -12.13 -6.91
N LYS A 500 -13.18 -12.62 -5.73
CA LYS A 500 -12.11 -13.61 -5.52
C LYS A 500 -12.67 -14.90 -4.92
N GLY A 501 -11.88 -15.97 -4.93
CA GLY A 501 -12.35 -17.31 -4.62
C GLY A 501 -12.95 -17.98 -5.86
N ILE A 502 -14.04 -18.74 -5.69
CA ILE A 502 -14.76 -19.36 -6.82
C ILE A 502 -15.98 -18.51 -7.17
N VAL A 503 -15.97 -17.91 -8.36
CA VAL A 503 -16.96 -16.90 -8.79
C VAL A 503 -18.13 -17.45 -9.61
N GLY A 504 -18.13 -18.75 -9.88
CA GLY A 504 -19.15 -19.43 -10.68
C GLY A 504 -19.03 -20.96 -10.57
N ASP A 505 -19.89 -21.69 -11.29
CA ASP A 505 -19.87 -23.15 -11.25
C ASP A 505 -18.53 -23.70 -11.80
N ILE A 506 -17.96 -24.67 -11.09
CA ILE A 506 -16.85 -25.51 -11.57
C ILE A 506 -17.39 -26.91 -11.86
N GLU A 507 -16.78 -27.60 -12.81
CA GLU A 507 -17.25 -28.90 -13.28
C GLU A 507 -16.28 -30.02 -12.93
N PHE A 508 -16.83 -31.19 -12.63
CA PHE A 508 -16.11 -32.45 -12.56
C PHE A 508 -16.77 -33.44 -13.53
N ASN A 509 -16.01 -33.95 -14.50
CA ASN A 509 -16.54 -34.79 -15.59
C ASN A 509 -17.76 -34.17 -16.29
N GLU A 510 -17.64 -32.87 -16.65
CA GLU A 510 -18.68 -32.08 -17.34
C GLU A 510 -19.96 -31.83 -16.53
N LEU A 511 -20.01 -32.26 -15.27
CA LEU A 511 -21.10 -32.00 -14.35
C LEU A 511 -20.71 -30.95 -13.31
N PRO A 512 -21.56 -29.96 -13.01
CA PRO A 512 -21.28 -28.98 -11.98
C PRO A 512 -21.11 -29.63 -10.59
N LEU A 513 -20.05 -29.26 -9.87
CA LEU A 513 -19.85 -29.68 -8.48
C LEU A 513 -20.83 -28.96 -7.54
N ARG A 514 -21.26 -29.66 -6.48
CA ARG A 514 -22.28 -29.20 -5.53
C ARG A 514 -21.91 -29.54 -4.09
N GLY A 515 -22.73 -29.11 -3.14
CA GLY A 515 -22.59 -29.50 -1.72
C GLY A 515 -21.28 -29.02 -1.07
N PHE A 516 -20.92 -27.75 -1.25
CA PHE A 516 -19.68 -27.18 -0.74
C PHE A 516 -19.75 -26.89 0.77
N ILE A 517 -18.65 -27.18 1.46
CA ILE A 517 -18.28 -26.66 2.77
C ILE A 517 -17.15 -25.65 2.55
N ILE A 518 -17.35 -24.40 2.97
CA ILE A 518 -16.43 -23.29 2.66
C ILE A 518 -15.86 -22.72 3.95
N HIS A 519 -14.54 -22.74 4.08
CA HIS A 519 -13.81 -22.16 5.20
C HIS A 519 -13.14 -20.85 4.77
N SER A 520 -13.40 -19.80 5.55
CA SER A 520 -12.68 -18.53 5.42
C SER A 520 -11.36 -18.59 6.18
N LEU A 521 -10.26 -18.30 5.48
CA LEU A 521 -8.91 -18.21 6.04
C LEU A 521 -8.38 -16.80 5.75
N ASP A 522 -8.99 -15.82 6.40
CA ASP A 522 -8.74 -14.40 6.14
C ASP A 522 -7.38 -13.89 6.66
N MET A 523 -6.66 -14.71 7.43
CA MET A 523 -5.36 -14.38 8.01
C MET A 523 -5.37 -13.12 8.87
N ASN A 524 -6.54 -12.72 9.38
CA ASN A 524 -6.65 -11.55 10.25
C ASN A 524 -5.95 -11.82 11.61
N PRO A 525 -5.57 -10.78 12.37
CA PRO A 525 -4.91 -10.97 13.67
C PRO A 525 -5.72 -11.82 14.66
N GLY A 526 -7.06 -11.77 14.61
CA GLY A 526 -7.92 -12.60 15.44
C GLY A 526 -7.80 -14.09 15.14
N PHE A 527 -7.77 -14.47 13.87
CA PHE A 527 -7.54 -15.85 13.42
C PHE A 527 -6.15 -16.34 13.84
N ILE A 528 -5.11 -15.55 13.59
CA ILE A 528 -3.73 -15.86 14.02
C ILE A 528 -3.63 -16.07 15.53
N ASN A 529 -4.26 -15.21 16.33
CA ASN A 529 -4.26 -15.34 17.79
C ASN A 529 -4.94 -16.64 18.26
N ARG A 530 -6.03 -17.06 17.60
CA ARG A 530 -6.67 -18.36 17.88
C ARG A 530 -5.76 -19.52 17.55
N LEU A 531 -5.03 -19.46 16.43
CA LEU A 531 -4.04 -20.49 16.09
C LEU A 531 -2.93 -20.54 17.15
N GLU A 532 -2.40 -19.40 17.59
CA GLU A 532 -1.36 -19.37 18.62
C GLU A 532 -1.83 -20.00 19.94
N GLY A 533 -3.07 -19.73 20.35
CA GLY A 533 -3.68 -20.28 21.56
C GLY A 533 -4.20 -21.72 21.45
N SER A 534 -4.09 -22.37 20.27
CA SER A 534 -4.72 -23.67 20.01
C SER A 534 -4.20 -24.83 20.86
N GLY A 535 -2.92 -24.79 21.27
CA GLY A 535 -2.23 -25.95 21.83
C GLY A 535 -1.95 -27.07 20.82
N SER A 536 -2.32 -26.90 19.55
CA SER A 536 -2.20 -27.90 18.49
C SER A 536 -0.87 -27.86 17.73
N TRP A 537 0.07 -26.98 18.14
CA TRP A 537 1.37 -26.83 17.50
C TRP A 537 2.28 -28.03 17.80
N ILE A 538 2.60 -28.80 16.77
CA ILE A 538 3.43 -30.00 16.88
C ILE A 538 4.87 -29.76 16.46
N SER A 539 5.79 -30.59 16.97
CA SER A 539 7.22 -30.49 16.65
C SER A 539 7.51 -30.81 15.18
N MET A 540 8.47 -30.09 14.58
CA MET A 540 8.97 -30.34 13.22
C MET A 540 9.53 -31.76 12.97
N ARG A 541 9.77 -32.56 14.02
CA ARG A 541 10.30 -33.94 13.90
C ARG A 541 9.27 -34.96 13.40
N GLN A 542 7.99 -34.60 13.35
CA GLN A 542 6.90 -35.47 12.91
C GLN A 542 6.52 -35.19 11.45
N GLN A 543 6.03 -36.20 10.71
CA GLN A 543 5.65 -36.08 9.30
C GLN A 543 4.50 -35.09 9.06
N THR A 544 4.65 -34.20 8.09
CA THR A 544 3.76 -33.04 7.85
C THR A 544 2.87 -33.23 6.63
N SER A 545 1.57 -33.00 6.80
CA SER A 545 0.66 -32.69 5.69
C SER A 545 0.72 -31.18 5.40
N PHE A 546 0.84 -30.83 4.12
CA PHE A 546 0.82 -29.45 3.65
C PHE A 546 -0.54 -29.12 3.03
N PRO A 547 -0.95 -27.85 2.96
CA PRO A 547 -0.37 -26.62 3.54
C PRO A 547 -0.20 -26.63 5.06
N ALA A 548 0.69 -25.79 5.58
CA ALA A 548 0.94 -25.67 7.02
C ALA A 548 1.40 -24.28 7.43
N PHE A 549 1.11 -23.92 8.68
CA PHE A 549 1.70 -22.81 9.41
C PHE A 549 2.96 -23.29 10.13
N PHE A 550 4.04 -22.53 10.03
CA PHE A 550 5.28 -22.77 10.79
C PHE A 550 5.41 -21.79 11.94
N LYS A 551 6.09 -22.16 13.02
CA LYS A 551 6.41 -21.26 14.15
C LYS A 551 7.89 -21.36 14.47
N GLY A 552 8.58 -20.24 14.39
CA GLY A 552 9.96 -20.09 14.84
C GLY A 552 10.11 -18.93 15.82
N ARG A 553 11.17 -18.95 16.62
CA ARG A 553 11.47 -17.86 17.58
C ARG A 553 12.76 -17.15 17.19
N MET A 554 12.68 -15.83 17.10
CA MET A 554 13.84 -14.96 16.97
C MET A 554 14.09 -14.23 18.28
N TYR A 555 15.33 -14.28 18.76
CA TYR A 555 15.75 -13.57 19.96
C TYR A 555 16.39 -12.24 19.58
N LEU A 556 15.85 -11.16 20.12
CA LEU A 556 16.31 -9.80 19.84
C LEU A 556 17.12 -9.26 21.01
N ASN A 557 18.14 -8.46 20.69
CA ASN A 557 18.82 -7.69 21.72
C ASN A 557 18.01 -6.42 22.08
N ARG A 558 18.44 -5.70 23.13
CA ARG A 558 17.76 -4.48 23.62
C ARG A 558 17.63 -3.33 22.61
N ASN A 559 18.26 -3.42 21.43
CA ASN A 559 18.26 -2.34 20.44
C ASN A 559 18.11 -2.95 19.04
N PRO A 560 16.88 -3.35 18.67
CA PRO A 560 16.64 -3.92 17.36
C PRO A 560 16.94 -2.91 16.25
N LYS A 561 17.24 -3.48 15.09
CA LYS A 561 17.64 -2.84 13.83
C LYS A 561 16.89 -3.49 12.68
N ASP A 562 16.71 -2.72 11.61
CA ASP A 562 16.10 -3.19 10.38
C ASP A 562 16.89 -4.39 9.83
N THR A 563 16.18 -5.33 9.21
CA THR A 563 16.72 -6.53 8.59
C THR A 563 15.87 -6.90 7.38
N PHE A 564 16.33 -7.85 6.57
CA PHE A 564 15.54 -8.45 5.51
C PHE A 564 15.43 -9.94 5.83
N ILE A 565 14.26 -10.53 5.60
CA ILE A 565 14.12 -11.98 5.76
C ILE A 565 14.46 -12.59 4.41
N ARG A 566 15.54 -13.37 4.40
CA ARG A 566 15.82 -14.25 3.28
C ARG A 566 14.90 -15.47 3.41
N LEU A 567 13.98 -15.59 2.46
CA LEU A 567 13.20 -16.81 2.29
C LEU A 567 14.07 -17.82 1.52
N PRO A 568 14.07 -19.11 1.89
CA PRO A 568 14.82 -20.11 1.14
C PRO A 568 14.30 -20.17 -0.30
N ILE A 569 15.22 -20.09 -1.27
CA ILE A 569 14.92 -20.30 -2.69
C ILE A 569 14.37 -21.71 -2.82
N MET A 570 13.12 -21.82 -3.22
CA MET A 570 12.56 -23.09 -3.63
C MET A 570 11.88 -22.89 -4.98
N VAL A 571 12.33 -23.69 -5.94
CA VAL A 571 11.99 -23.61 -7.37
C VAL A 571 10.48 -23.50 -7.56
N PHE A 572 10.03 -22.39 -8.12
CA PHE A 572 8.73 -22.27 -8.78
C PHE A 572 8.97 -22.34 -10.30
N GLU A 573 8.20 -23.18 -10.98
CA GLU A 573 7.93 -23.08 -12.43
C GLU A 573 9.15 -22.80 -13.35
N GLU A 574 10.20 -23.62 -13.26
CA GLU A 574 11.36 -23.57 -14.18
C GLU A 574 12.09 -22.21 -14.26
N ARG A 575 11.86 -21.26 -13.35
CA ARG A 575 12.62 -20.01 -13.27
C ARG A 575 13.02 -19.68 -11.83
N GLU A 576 14.32 -19.79 -11.56
CA GLU A 576 14.95 -19.30 -10.34
C GLU A 576 14.68 -17.79 -10.21
N THR A 577 14.00 -17.39 -9.14
CA THR A 577 13.89 -15.97 -8.76
C THR A 577 14.16 -15.86 -7.27
N ASP A 578 15.18 -15.08 -6.90
CA ASP A 578 15.49 -14.74 -5.52
C ASP A 578 14.38 -13.83 -4.96
N VAL A 579 13.56 -14.35 -4.05
CA VAL A 579 12.57 -13.52 -3.32
C VAL A 579 13.22 -13.02 -2.04
N MET A 580 13.83 -11.84 -2.09
CA MET A 580 14.27 -11.13 -0.88
C MET A 580 13.11 -10.30 -0.36
N MET A 581 12.50 -10.75 0.73
CA MET A 581 11.41 -10.03 1.39
C MET A 581 11.99 -9.00 2.36
N SER A 582 11.68 -7.73 2.12
CA SER A 582 11.85 -6.74 3.17
C SER A 582 10.89 -7.05 4.30
N VAL A 583 11.44 -7.25 5.47
CA VAL A 583 10.69 -7.13 6.71
C VAL A 583 11.32 -5.95 7.39
N VAL A 584 10.81 -4.76 7.07
CA VAL A 584 11.06 -3.56 7.86
C VAL A 584 10.35 -3.74 9.20
N ALA A 585 10.85 -4.66 10.02
CA ALA A 585 10.30 -4.91 11.34
C ALA A 585 10.67 -3.72 12.22
N LYS A 586 9.70 -2.85 12.43
CA LYS A 586 9.62 -2.07 13.66
C LYS A 586 9.38 -3.06 14.80
N LEU A 587 10.47 -3.61 15.32
CA LEU A 587 10.54 -4.52 16.47
C LEU A 587 10.28 -3.80 17.82
N PHE A 588 9.65 -2.62 17.82
CA PHE A 588 9.71 -1.69 18.94
C PHE A 588 8.71 -1.95 20.07
N GLU A 589 7.79 -2.92 19.95
CA GLU A 589 6.79 -3.18 21.00
C GLU A 589 6.73 -4.64 21.48
N MET A 590 7.51 -5.56 20.91
CA MET A 590 7.36 -7.00 21.15
C MET A 590 8.57 -7.64 21.84
N GLY A 591 8.82 -7.28 23.10
CA GLY A 591 9.65 -8.08 24.03
C GLY A 591 11.00 -8.59 23.51
N VAL A 592 11.53 -9.65 24.13
CA VAL A 592 12.87 -10.21 23.82
C VAL A 592 12.79 -11.33 22.76
N SER A 593 11.59 -11.78 22.41
CA SER A 593 11.34 -12.90 21.50
C SER A 593 10.17 -12.62 20.57
N ILE A 594 10.33 -12.94 19.29
CA ILE A 594 9.26 -12.80 18.28
C ILE A 594 9.00 -14.14 17.62
N ASN A 595 7.72 -14.47 17.55
CA ASN A 595 7.24 -15.62 16.81
C ASN A 595 7.15 -15.25 15.33
N PHE A 596 7.55 -16.15 14.44
CA PHE A 596 7.35 -16.02 13.00
C PHE A 596 6.40 -17.10 12.58
N TYR A 597 5.29 -16.70 11.99
CA TYR A 597 4.40 -17.62 11.31
C TYR A 597 4.80 -17.73 9.83
N MET A 598 4.50 -18.83 9.15
CA MET A 598 4.69 -18.93 7.69
C MET A 598 3.64 -19.89 7.15
N PHE A 599 2.77 -19.48 6.22
CA PHE A 599 1.77 -20.34 5.58
C PHE A 599 2.15 -20.79 4.16
N HIS A 600 2.36 -22.10 3.98
CA HIS A 600 2.71 -22.76 2.72
C HIS A 600 1.53 -22.81 1.73
N GLY A 601 1.57 -22.13 0.57
CA GLY A 601 0.64 -22.33 -0.53
C GLY A 601 0.32 -21.16 -1.50
N GLY A 602 0.84 -19.94 -1.31
CA GLY A 602 0.50 -18.79 -2.18
C GLY A 602 1.52 -17.68 -2.53
N THR A 603 1.18 -16.84 -3.49
CA THR A 603 2.00 -15.73 -4.03
C THR A 603 2.06 -14.44 -3.19
N ASN A 604 1.24 -14.30 -2.15
CA ASN A 604 1.17 -13.09 -1.34
C ASN A 604 1.97 -13.15 -0.03
N PHE A 605 2.77 -12.10 0.23
CA PHE A 605 3.67 -12.04 1.39
C PHE A 605 3.47 -10.76 2.21
N GLY A 606 3.34 -10.91 3.54
CA GLY A 606 3.20 -9.77 4.43
C GLY A 606 3.35 -10.09 5.92
N PHE A 607 3.81 -9.09 6.68
CA PHE A 607 3.94 -9.14 8.14
C PHE A 607 2.66 -8.57 8.78
N MET A 608 1.95 -9.37 9.59
CA MET A 608 0.85 -8.91 10.44
C MET A 608 1.12 -9.33 11.89
N ASN A 609 1.42 -8.38 12.78
CA ASN A 609 1.43 -8.57 14.24
C ASN A 609 2.11 -9.86 14.76
N GLY A 610 3.35 -10.12 14.34
CA GLY A 610 4.07 -11.34 14.76
C GLY A 610 3.65 -12.61 14.03
N ALA A 611 2.84 -12.51 12.97
CA ALA A 611 2.64 -13.53 11.97
C ALA A 611 3.12 -13.06 10.61
N LEU A 612 3.91 -13.92 10.00
CA LEU A 612 4.27 -13.82 8.61
C LEU A 612 3.44 -14.92 7.92
N ALA A 613 2.88 -14.65 6.76
CA ALA A 613 2.37 -15.71 5.88
C ALA A 613 3.42 -15.84 4.79
N VAL A 614 4.00 -17.03 4.63
CA VAL A 614 5.04 -17.29 3.64
C VAL A 614 4.79 -18.63 3.02
N ASP A 615 4.61 -18.59 1.72
CA ASP A 615 4.56 -19.76 0.88
C ASP A 615 5.93 -20.44 0.78
N LEU A 616 5.90 -21.76 0.88
CA LEU A 616 7.02 -22.65 0.69
C LEU A 616 6.49 -23.78 -0.21
N PRO A 617 7.31 -24.46 -1.03
CA PRO A 617 6.95 -25.78 -1.54
C PRO A 617 7.54 -26.92 -0.68
N ALA A 618 7.02 -28.14 -0.84
CA ALA A 618 7.34 -29.29 0.00
C ALA A 618 8.85 -29.65 -0.05
N PRO A 619 9.50 -29.98 1.08
CA PRO A 619 10.91 -30.31 1.06
C PRO A 619 11.14 -31.66 0.38
N LYS A 620 11.89 -31.67 -0.73
CA LYS A 620 12.71 -32.85 -1.07
C LYS A 620 13.96 -32.83 -0.17
N PRO A 621 14.40 -33.98 0.35
CA PRO A 621 15.52 -34.02 1.28
C PRO A 621 16.81 -33.73 0.50
N MET A 622 17.49 -32.63 0.79
CA MET A 622 18.92 -32.56 0.48
C MET A 622 19.72 -31.63 1.40
N ILE A 623 20.86 -32.21 1.77
CA ILE A 623 21.94 -31.71 2.61
C ILE A 623 22.55 -30.47 1.96
N THR A 624 22.53 -29.32 2.63
CA THR A 624 23.24 -28.13 2.14
C THR A 624 24.69 -28.16 2.61
N SER A 625 25.61 -28.53 1.72
CA SER A 625 27.03 -28.21 1.84
C SER A 625 27.25 -26.74 1.46
N TYR A 626 27.97 -26.02 2.32
CA TYR A 626 28.33 -24.60 2.17
C TYR A 626 29.22 -24.34 0.94
N GLY A 627 28.91 -23.26 0.22
CA GLY A 627 29.83 -22.59 -0.71
C GLY A 627 29.77 -21.08 -0.50
N LYS A 628 30.90 -20.49 -0.06
CA LYS A 628 31.13 -19.03 -0.01
C LYS A 628 31.01 -18.44 -1.43
N PHE A 629 30.15 -17.45 -1.66
CA PHE A 629 30.27 -16.57 -2.84
C PHE A 629 29.77 -15.15 -2.57
N ASN A 630 30.21 -14.25 -3.45
CA ASN A 630 30.66 -12.87 -3.21
C ASN A 630 29.58 -11.82 -2.96
N ASN A 631 30.01 -10.79 -2.23
CA ASN A 631 29.38 -9.48 -2.11
C ASN A 631 29.09 -8.88 -3.50
N GLY A 632 27.83 -8.58 -3.79
CA GLY A 632 27.47 -7.95 -5.06
C GLY A 632 25.97 -7.76 -5.25
N PHE A 633 25.27 -7.21 -4.25
CA PHE A 633 23.97 -6.57 -4.44
C PHE A 633 23.94 -5.34 -3.53
N GLN A 634 24.22 -4.19 -4.14
CA GLN A 634 24.03 -2.85 -3.60
C GLN A 634 22.68 -2.33 -4.05
#